data_AF-A0AAV7DI21-F1
#
_entry.id   AF-A0AAV7DI21-F1
#
_cell.length_a   1.000
_cell.length_b   1.000
_cell.length_c   1.000
_cell.angle_alpha   90.00
_cell.angle_beta   90.00
_cell.angle_gamma   90.00
#
_symmetry.space_group_name_H-M   'P 1'
#
loop_
_entity.id
_entity.type
_entity.pdbx_description
1 polymer ?
#
loop_
_entity_poly.entity_id
_entity_poly.type
_entity_poly.pdbx_seq_one_letter_code
_entity_poly.pdbx_strand_id
1 'polypeptide(L)'
;MSVPGGSPQPSYLLATLKADCVNKPFHQRCQDLIRVIEDFPAKELHAIFPWLVEQVFGSLDGSIVGWNLRCLQEKTAPLEFHSALFFLDPSGAMMKLVYKLQVEEYRYDFPVSFLPGPVRASIQERVLPECPFYHNKIQFPSSGGLGLHLSLNAFEYFMFHFAIFLIIQRNFLTGQVCNYSDNAYYILVEKYLNWFLPIEGNVPPPNFSNPGGAVPSPAPRSPSISLTSYGTSPSLLKRHISHQHLVNADPAAQEIWRSETLLQIFVEMWLHHYSLEMYHKMQSPHAKLEALHHRLSVSSTSYISPALHGSFHSYQESFQPTEEHVLLVRVLVKHLHAFANSLRPEQSASSTHSHTPSPMEELKRIVIQRFIQPKLYIFLQHCFGHWPLDASFRAVLEMWLSYVQPWRYVPERSASPVGNETQNRAVPEKWASFVQENLLMYTKLFLRYLNRAIRSDLVSPKNALMLFRVAKVFSQPNLPEMIQKGEQLLLEPEPVMPHRQHRLLMSPSLGGSFLSSWQPPITDTSFKIKSHVYSLEGQDFQYTQMFGSETRNLVLRLAQLIIQAKQTAKSLSDQYPDMGSQSLFSWFGLNSPDHNNTYTGNDLDEAGYDSIRKTDEHLEKALEYLCQVFRLNSAQLSHLTVNFGNAQDESLRNQLPDFIQNENGVYLTPLGRQQVINGLRKFDIQYQGDPELQPIRSYENAALVRLLYQLSCVLNERFGNTFDSLCARQDFLGRFCSYHLISKPTTQRMSPMPSNTTYDPTVPRISLRFFANYRVLVYLLLLYFVCGKVMSMGPISCTVLLLFVYVCYAAIMTLLTEYRRPHQD
;
A
#
# COMPACT_ATOMS: atom_id res chain seq x y z
N MET A 1 13.11 -26.66 51.95
CA MET A 1 12.46 -25.39 51.56
C MET A 1 13.46 -24.59 50.74
N SER A 2 13.40 -24.71 49.43
CA SER A 2 14.22 -23.95 48.47
C SER A 2 13.25 -23.17 47.58
N VAL A 3 13.21 -21.86 47.77
CA VAL A 3 12.38 -20.92 47.00
C VAL A 3 12.92 -20.84 45.56
N PRO A 4 12.07 -20.92 44.52
CA PRO A 4 12.45 -20.64 43.15
C PRO A 4 12.18 -19.17 42.78
N GLY A 5 12.96 -18.63 41.83
CA GLY A 5 12.59 -17.42 41.08
C GLY A 5 13.34 -16.15 41.44
N GLY A 6 14.59 -16.03 41.01
CA GLY A 6 15.26 -14.73 40.89
C GLY A 6 14.90 -14.09 39.55
N SER A 7 14.12 -13.01 39.57
CA SER A 7 14.06 -12.06 38.45
C SER A 7 15.47 -11.52 38.15
N PRO A 8 15.88 -11.34 36.88
CA PRO A 8 17.18 -10.76 36.58
C PRO A 8 17.21 -9.31 37.12
N GLN A 9 18.17 -9.02 38.00
CA GLN A 9 18.41 -7.64 38.44
C GLN A 9 18.76 -6.79 37.20
N PRO A 10 18.10 -5.64 36.98
CA PRO A 10 18.47 -4.73 35.90
C PRO A 10 19.90 -4.24 36.14
N SER A 11 20.73 -4.24 35.09
CA SER A 11 22.07 -3.66 35.17
C SER A 11 21.97 -2.20 35.62
N TYR A 12 22.86 -1.77 36.51
CA TYR A 12 22.88 -0.38 37.02
C TYR A 12 22.89 0.66 35.87
N LEU A 13 23.58 0.32 34.77
CA LEU A 13 23.57 1.07 33.52
C LEU A 13 22.16 1.22 32.93
N LEU A 14 21.39 0.13 32.82
CA LEU A 14 20.03 0.17 32.28
C LEU A 14 19.10 1.03 33.15
N ALA A 15 19.22 0.93 34.48
CA ALA A 15 18.43 1.74 35.40
C ALA A 15 18.73 3.23 35.22
N THR A 16 20.01 3.59 35.07
CA THR A 16 20.46 4.97 34.84
C THR A 16 19.93 5.52 33.51
N LEU A 17 20.07 4.75 32.43
CA LEU A 17 19.56 5.13 31.10
C LEU A 17 18.04 5.32 31.08
N LYS A 18 17.29 4.47 31.79
CA LYS A 18 15.84 4.62 31.94
C LYS A 18 15.45 5.89 32.71
N ALA A 19 16.21 6.27 33.73
CA ALA A 19 15.98 7.53 34.44
C ALA A 19 16.28 8.74 33.54
N ASP A 20 17.35 8.68 32.75
CA ASP A 20 17.71 9.72 31.78
C ASP A 20 16.65 9.90 30.69
N CYS A 21 15.93 8.85 30.30
CA CYS A 21 14.81 8.95 29.35
C CYS A 21 13.71 9.91 29.80
N VAL A 22 13.50 10.08 31.10
CA VAL A 22 12.48 10.98 31.66
C VAL A 22 13.03 12.39 31.88
N ASN A 23 14.31 12.50 32.22
CA ASN A 23 14.89 13.74 32.74
C ASN A 23 15.67 14.56 31.71
N LYS A 24 16.07 13.96 30.57
CA LYS A 24 16.93 14.61 29.56
C LYS A 24 16.22 14.79 28.21
N PRO A 25 16.52 15.88 27.46
CA PRO A 25 16.00 16.07 26.11
C PRO A 25 16.57 15.03 25.12
N PHE A 26 15.83 14.75 24.05
CA PHE A 26 16.17 13.70 23.07
C PHE A 26 17.60 13.76 22.54
N HIS A 27 18.05 14.95 22.11
CA HIS A 27 19.41 15.12 21.57
C HIS A 27 20.50 14.76 22.60
N GLN A 28 20.34 15.17 23.85
CA GLN A 28 21.31 14.87 24.92
C GLN A 28 21.32 13.36 25.24
N ARG A 29 20.14 12.72 25.23
CA ARG A 29 20.05 11.25 25.38
C ARG A 29 20.82 10.53 24.28
N CYS A 30 20.72 10.99 23.02
CA CYS A 30 21.50 10.41 21.92
C CYS A 30 23.01 10.60 22.12
N GLN A 31 23.47 11.77 22.57
CA GLN A 31 24.89 12.01 22.86
C GLN A 31 25.41 11.13 24.00
N ASP A 32 24.64 10.98 25.08
CA ASP A 32 25.01 10.12 26.20
C ASP A 32 25.07 8.64 25.75
N LEU A 33 24.12 8.20 24.92
CA LEU A 33 24.13 6.85 24.34
C LEU A 33 25.36 6.60 23.44
N ILE A 34 25.80 7.60 22.67
CA ILE A 34 27.03 7.49 21.86
C ILE A 34 28.23 7.21 22.77
N ARG A 35 28.39 7.98 23.86
CA ARG A 35 29.48 7.78 24.82
C ARG A 35 29.40 6.40 25.48
N VAL A 36 28.19 5.98 25.90
CA VAL A 36 27.98 4.65 26.48
C VAL A 36 28.41 3.54 25.52
N ILE A 37 28.07 3.64 24.24
CA ILE A 37 28.44 2.64 23.22
C ILE A 37 29.96 2.55 23.03
N GLU A 38 30.65 3.68 23.09
CA GLU A 38 32.11 3.78 22.95
C GLU A 38 32.83 3.27 24.20
N ASP A 39 32.42 3.72 25.39
CA ASP A 39 33.15 3.51 26.64
C ASP A 39 32.91 2.14 27.29
N PHE A 40 31.73 1.53 27.11
CA PHE A 40 31.36 0.31 27.83
C PHE A 40 31.73 -0.98 27.08
N PRO A 41 32.03 -2.10 27.78
CA PRO A 41 32.34 -3.38 27.15
C PRO A 41 31.11 -4.04 26.53
N ALA A 42 31.32 -4.92 25.54
CA ALA A 42 30.24 -5.58 24.81
C ALA A 42 29.25 -6.35 25.70
N LYS A 43 29.72 -6.91 26.83
CA LYS A 43 28.88 -7.63 27.81
C LYS A 43 27.82 -6.74 28.45
N GLU A 44 28.16 -5.51 28.83
CA GLU A 44 27.20 -4.57 29.42
C GLU A 44 26.26 -4.02 28.35
N LEU A 45 26.81 -3.77 27.16
CA LEU A 45 26.06 -3.33 25.99
C LEU A 45 25.04 -4.37 25.51
N HIS A 46 25.36 -5.66 25.61
CA HIS A 46 24.46 -6.77 25.29
C HIS A 46 23.19 -6.71 26.14
N ALA A 47 23.29 -6.40 27.43
CA ALA A 47 22.16 -6.33 28.35
C ALA A 47 21.22 -5.15 28.07
N ILE A 48 21.72 -4.05 27.51
CA ILE A 48 20.90 -2.86 27.17
C ILE A 48 20.39 -2.87 25.73
N PHE A 49 20.98 -3.67 24.84
CA PHE A 49 20.68 -3.65 23.41
C PHE A 49 19.20 -3.91 23.07
N PRO A 50 18.53 -4.94 23.62
CA PRO A 50 17.10 -5.14 23.36
C PRO A 50 16.24 -3.95 23.77
N TRP A 51 16.52 -3.37 24.95
CA TRP A 51 15.83 -2.17 25.43
C TRP A 51 16.05 -0.98 24.50
N LEU A 52 17.27 -0.76 24.02
CA LEU A 52 17.58 0.33 23.09
C LEU A 52 16.85 0.17 21.75
N VAL A 53 16.81 -1.06 21.21
CA VAL A 53 16.06 -1.38 19.98
C VAL A 53 14.57 -1.08 20.16
N GLU A 54 13.99 -1.47 21.31
CA GLU A 54 12.60 -1.14 21.66
C GLU A 54 12.38 0.36 21.87
N GLN A 55 13.36 1.11 22.39
CA GLN A 55 13.23 2.58 22.48
C GLN A 55 13.22 3.23 21.09
N VAL A 56 13.99 2.71 20.13
CA VAL A 56 14.05 3.25 18.77
C VAL A 56 12.76 2.92 18.01
N PHE A 57 12.46 1.62 17.86
CA PHE A 57 11.36 1.14 17.02
C PHE A 57 10.05 0.96 17.78
N GLY A 58 10.03 1.13 19.10
CA GLY A 58 8.92 0.77 19.98
C GLY A 58 8.81 -0.74 20.20
N SER A 59 8.01 -1.13 21.18
CA SER A 59 7.80 -2.54 21.52
C SER A 59 6.87 -3.22 20.51
N LEU A 60 7.02 -4.54 20.39
CA LEU A 60 6.24 -5.36 19.46
C LEU A 60 4.75 -5.43 19.83
N ASP A 61 4.41 -5.41 21.12
CA ASP A 61 3.04 -5.36 21.64
C ASP A 61 2.39 -3.97 21.52
N GLY A 62 3.14 -2.95 21.09
CA GLY A 62 2.67 -1.58 20.94
C GLY A 62 2.57 -0.78 22.23
N SER A 63 3.01 -1.32 23.38
CA SER A 63 3.02 -0.59 24.66
C SER A 63 3.99 0.60 24.67
N ILE A 64 5.10 0.49 23.94
CA ILE A 64 6.11 1.53 23.76
C ILE A 64 6.06 2.01 22.30
N VAL A 65 5.81 3.31 22.10
CA VAL A 65 5.74 3.92 20.76
C VAL A 65 7.13 4.10 20.12
N GLY A 66 8.17 4.19 20.94
CA GLY A 66 9.54 4.42 20.51
C GLY A 66 9.81 5.87 20.06
N TRP A 67 10.82 6.08 19.22
CA TRP A 67 11.23 7.41 18.72
C TRP A 67 10.30 7.98 17.63
N ASN A 68 9.25 7.24 17.26
CA ASN A 68 8.24 7.64 16.30
C ASN A 68 8.82 8.13 14.94
N LEU A 69 9.79 7.39 14.40
CA LEU A 69 10.55 7.75 13.18
C LEU A 69 9.67 7.98 11.93
N ARG A 70 8.45 7.41 11.90
CA ARG A 70 7.48 7.59 10.79
C ARG A 70 6.74 8.93 10.82
N CYS A 71 6.67 9.58 12.00
CA CYS A 71 6.10 10.92 12.14
C CYS A 71 7.18 12.00 12.33
N LEU A 72 8.43 11.61 12.57
CA LEU A 72 9.54 12.54 12.75
C LEU A 72 9.94 13.15 11.41
N GLN A 73 9.68 14.45 11.22
CA GLN A 73 9.96 15.21 10.02
C GLN A 73 10.85 16.41 10.31
N GLU A 74 11.69 16.78 9.35
CA GLU A 74 12.61 17.91 9.46
C GLU A 74 11.87 19.24 9.73
N LYS A 75 10.74 19.44 9.05
CA LYS A 75 9.94 20.67 9.15
C LYS A 75 9.31 20.87 10.54
N THR A 76 9.03 19.79 11.26
CA THR A 76 8.33 19.82 12.56
C THR A 76 9.29 19.82 13.73
N ALA A 77 10.36 18.99 13.67
CA ALA A 77 11.31 18.83 14.76
C ALA A 77 12.75 18.64 14.22
N PRO A 78 13.40 19.71 13.71
CA PRO A 78 14.67 19.58 12.98
C PRO A 78 15.80 19.02 13.84
N LEU A 79 15.92 19.45 15.10
CA LEU A 79 16.98 18.97 15.99
C LEU A 79 16.83 17.47 16.29
N GLU A 80 15.62 17.01 16.61
CA GLU A 80 15.34 15.61 16.90
C GLU A 80 15.50 14.74 15.65
N PHE A 81 15.02 15.22 14.51
CA PHE A 81 15.18 14.59 13.21
C PHE A 81 16.65 14.33 12.86
N HIS A 82 17.50 15.34 12.91
CA HIS A 82 18.94 15.19 12.61
C HIS A 82 19.65 14.30 13.63
N SER A 83 19.27 14.39 14.91
CA SER A 83 19.85 13.55 15.97
C SER A 83 19.53 12.07 15.76
N ALA A 84 18.28 11.75 15.43
CA ALA A 84 17.85 10.39 15.13
C ALA A 84 18.55 9.86 13.88
N LEU A 85 18.60 10.65 12.80
CA LEU A 85 19.26 10.26 11.55
C LEU A 85 20.77 10.03 11.73
N PHE A 86 21.46 10.86 12.52
CA PHE A 86 22.88 10.69 12.80
C PHE A 86 23.16 9.44 13.65
N PHE A 87 22.35 9.21 14.67
CA PHE A 87 22.52 8.05 15.56
C PHE A 87 22.25 6.71 14.85
N LEU A 88 21.20 6.67 14.02
CA LEU A 88 20.73 5.48 13.31
C LEU A 88 21.33 5.28 11.92
N ASP A 89 22.16 6.22 11.45
CA ASP A 89 22.87 6.10 10.18
C ASP A 89 23.60 4.73 10.07
N PRO A 90 23.72 4.11 8.88
CA PRO A 90 24.51 2.89 8.72
C PRO A 90 25.95 2.99 9.22
N SER A 91 26.52 4.21 9.26
CA SER A 91 27.83 4.51 9.84
C SER A 91 27.78 5.06 11.28
N GLY A 92 26.58 5.23 11.83
CA GLY A 92 26.28 5.83 13.13
C GLY A 92 26.52 4.90 14.32
N ALA A 93 26.31 5.43 15.52
CA ALA A 93 26.63 4.72 16.77
C ALA A 93 25.79 3.45 16.99
N MET A 94 24.52 3.45 16.56
CA MET A 94 23.68 2.26 16.68
C MET A 94 24.24 1.08 15.87
N MET A 95 24.70 1.33 14.63
CA MET A 95 25.26 0.26 13.80
C MET A 95 26.64 -0.18 14.30
N LYS A 96 27.45 0.74 14.85
CA LYS A 96 28.71 0.38 15.54
C LYS A 96 28.45 -0.55 16.73
N LEU A 97 27.43 -0.28 17.53
CA LEU A 97 26.98 -1.16 18.61
C LEU A 97 26.59 -2.54 18.08
N VAL A 98 25.79 -2.59 17.01
CA VAL A 98 25.39 -3.85 16.35
C VAL A 98 26.61 -4.66 15.93
N TYR A 99 27.61 -4.04 15.30
CA TYR A 99 28.83 -4.72 14.90
C TYR A 99 29.68 -5.19 16.08
N LYS A 100 29.81 -4.37 17.14
CA LYS A 100 30.51 -4.74 18.38
C LYS A 100 29.90 -5.98 19.03
N LEU A 101 28.57 -6.07 19.06
CA LEU A 101 27.85 -7.23 19.61
C LEU A 101 27.89 -8.45 18.69
N GLN A 102 27.99 -8.22 17.36
CA GLN A 102 28.09 -9.29 16.38
C GLN A 102 29.44 -10.01 16.46
N VAL A 103 30.54 -9.29 16.71
CA VAL A 103 31.90 -9.88 16.85
C VAL A 103 31.96 -10.86 18.01
N GLU A 104 31.25 -10.58 19.10
CA GLU A 104 31.17 -11.42 20.31
C GLU A 104 30.10 -12.54 20.20
N GLU A 105 29.48 -12.71 19.02
CA GLU A 105 28.50 -13.76 18.70
C GLU A 105 27.25 -13.83 19.62
N TYR A 106 26.89 -12.73 20.29
CA TYR A 106 25.67 -12.67 21.12
C TYR A 106 24.39 -12.95 20.31
N ARG A 107 23.44 -13.64 20.95
CA ARG A 107 22.14 -14.03 20.38
C ARG A 107 20.97 -13.39 21.12
N TYR A 108 19.89 -13.13 20.39
CA TYR A 108 18.68 -12.50 20.87
C TYR A 108 17.45 -13.26 20.36
N ASP A 109 16.45 -13.41 21.22
CA ASP A 109 15.23 -14.14 20.90
C ASP A 109 14.21 -13.21 20.26
N PHE A 110 13.69 -13.61 19.10
CA PHE A 110 12.63 -12.90 18.40
C PHE A 110 11.36 -13.76 18.31
N PRO A 111 10.20 -13.27 18.77
CA PRO A 111 8.95 -14.05 18.80
C PRO A 111 8.41 -14.36 17.39
N VAL A 112 8.10 -15.64 17.13
CA VAL A 112 7.55 -16.12 15.84
C VAL A 112 6.15 -15.56 15.55
N SER A 113 5.41 -15.12 16.57
CA SER A 113 4.07 -14.52 16.40
C SER A 113 4.07 -13.28 15.51
N PHE A 114 5.20 -12.60 15.40
CA PHE A 114 5.39 -11.36 14.64
C PHE A 114 5.96 -11.59 13.23
N LEU A 115 6.15 -12.84 12.82
CA LEU A 115 6.55 -13.18 11.46
C LEU A 115 5.37 -13.09 10.48
N PRO A 116 5.64 -12.88 9.18
CA PRO A 116 4.61 -12.91 8.14
C PRO A 116 3.80 -14.21 8.16
N GLY A 117 2.51 -14.12 7.80
CA GLY A 117 1.52 -15.18 7.97
C GLY A 117 1.95 -16.57 7.48
N PRO A 118 2.42 -16.74 6.23
CA PRO A 118 2.86 -18.04 5.71
C PRO A 118 4.07 -18.62 6.44
N VAL A 119 5.07 -17.79 6.77
CA VAL A 119 6.26 -18.23 7.52
C VAL A 119 5.87 -18.67 8.92
N ARG A 120 5.04 -17.87 9.59
CA ARG A 120 4.51 -18.17 10.93
C ARG A 120 3.73 -19.49 10.92
N ALA A 121 2.83 -19.68 9.94
CA ALA A 121 2.05 -20.91 9.80
C ALA A 121 2.96 -22.12 9.54
N SER A 122 3.93 -22.01 8.64
CA SER A 122 4.92 -23.06 8.35
C SER A 122 5.66 -23.51 9.62
N ILE A 123 6.18 -22.55 10.40
CA ILE A 123 6.89 -22.83 11.66
C ILE A 123 5.96 -23.46 12.71
N GLN A 124 4.72 -23.00 12.82
CA GLN A 124 3.71 -23.55 13.74
C GLN A 124 3.31 -24.98 13.36
N GLU A 125 3.25 -25.30 12.07
CA GLU A 125 3.04 -26.65 11.55
C GLU A 125 4.30 -27.54 11.64
N ARG A 126 5.40 -27.01 12.19
CA ARG A 126 6.74 -27.65 12.26
C ARG A 126 7.30 -28.04 10.89
N VAL A 127 6.86 -27.35 9.84
CA VAL A 127 7.44 -27.43 8.50
C VAL A 127 8.55 -26.38 8.41
N LEU A 128 9.67 -26.75 7.81
CA LEU A 128 10.78 -25.81 7.62
C LEU A 128 10.38 -24.77 6.55
N PRO A 129 10.49 -23.46 6.82
CA PRO A 129 10.21 -22.45 5.80
C PRO A 129 11.10 -22.63 4.57
N GLU A 130 10.56 -22.30 3.39
CA GLU A 130 11.31 -22.38 2.13
C GLU A 130 12.55 -21.49 2.13
N CYS A 131 12.46 -20.34 2.80
CA CYS A 131 13.59 -19.44 2.95
C CYS A 131 14.65 -20.04 3.89
N PRO A 132 15.87 -20.29 3.39
CA PRO A 132 16.94 -20.87 4.18
C PRO A 132 17.38 -20.02 5.37
N PHE A 133 17.05 -18.73 5.36
CA PHE A 133 17.37 -17.80 6.43
C PHE A 133 16.92 -18.31 7.80
N TYR A 134 15.74 -18.95 7.87
CA TYR A 134 15.14 -19.42 9.13
C TYR A 134 15.73 -20.76 9.61
N HIS A 135 16.48 -21.47 8.75
CA HIS A 135 17.02 -22.79 9.08
C HIS A 135 18.02 -22.66 10.24
N ASN A 136 17.94 -23.57 11.21
CA ASN A 136 18.77 -23.59 12.43
C ASN A 136 18.58 -22.40 13.39
N LYS A 137 17.61 -21.50 13.15
CA LYS A 137 17.30 -20.38 14.05
C LYS A 137 16.05 -20.61 14.88
N ILE A 138 15.19 -21.53 14.47
CA ILE A 138 13.95 -21.85 15.17
C ILE A 138 14.29 -22.62 16.45
N GLN A 139 13.98 -22.02 17.60
CA GLN A 139 14.06 -22.68 18.89
C GLN A 139 12.68 -23.22 19.27
N PHE A 140 12.60 -24.54 19.45
CA PHE A 140 11.41 -25.17 19.99
C PHE A 140 11.54 -25.22 21.52
N PRO A 141 10.54 -24.75 22.29
CA PRO A 141 10.61 -24.80 23.74
C PRO A 141 10.74 -26.26 24.20
N SER A 142 11.66 -26.48 25.15
CA SER A 142 11.66 -27.73 25.93
C SER A 142 10.34 -27.81 26.70
N SER A 143 9.73 -29.00 26.77
CA SER A 143 8.39 -29.28 27.30
C SER A 143 7.94 -28.32 28.41
N GLY A 144 7.00 -27.40 28.09
CA GLY A 144 6.40 -26.46 29.06
C GLY A 144 6.68 -24.96 28.81
N GLY A 145 7.54 -24.58 27.87
CA GLY A 145 7.76 -23.17 27.50
C GLY A 145 6.62 -22.55 26.68
N LEU A 146 6.28 -21.30 26.95
CA LEU A 146 5.29 -20.51 26.21
C LEU A 146 5.97 -19.80 25.02
N GLY A 147 5.62 -20.20 23.79
CA GLY A 147 5.99 -19.47 22.56
C GLY A 147 7.12 -20.08 21.72
N LEU A 148 7.05 -19.87 20.40
CA LEU A 148 8.11 -20.20 19.44
C LEU A 148 8.98 -18.97 19.21
N HIS A 149 10.30 -19.12 19.23
CA HIS A 149 11.26 -18.02 19.09
C HIS A 149 12.31 -18.32 18.02
N LEU A 150 12.83 -17.25 17.39
CA LEU A 150 13.99 -17.27 16.53
C LEU A 150 15.23 -16.77 17.29
N SER A 151 16.33 -17.49 17.19
CA SER A 151 17.63 -17.07 17.72
C SER A 151 18.42 -16.27 16.69
N LEU A 152 18.42 -14.96 16.84
CA LEU A 152 19.02 -14.01 15.90
C LEU A 152 20.35 -13.46 16.44
N ASN A 153 21.31 -13.17 15.56
CA ASN A 153 22.47 -12.36 15.97
C ASN A 153 22.09 -10.86 16.08
N ALA A 154 22.99 -10.02 16.60
CA ALA A 154 22.73 -8.59 16.80
C ALA A 154 22.27 -7.85 15.52
N PHE A 155 22.87 -8.15 14.37
CA PHE A 155 22.54 -7.52 13.09
C PHE A 155 21.16 -7.95 12.59
N GLU A 156 20.87 -9.25 12.63
CA GLU A 156 19.56 -9.80 12.29
C GLU A 156 18.48 -9.22 13.21
N TYR A 157 18.71 -9.22 14.52
CA TYR A 157 17.75 -8.70 15.49
C TYR A 157 17.40 -7.22 15.24
N PHE A 158 18.41 -6.39 14.96
CA PHE A 158 18.19 -4.99 14.59
C PHE A 158 17.41 -4.87 13.28
N MET A 159 17.79 -5.61 12.24
CA MET A 159 17.13 -5.55 10.93
C MET A 159 15.69 -6.07 10.97
N PHE A 160 15.38 -7.05 11.82
CA PHE A 160 14.01 -7.52 12.05
C PHE A 160 13.14 -6.41 12.65
N HIS A 161 13.63 -5.72 13.68
CA HIS A 161 12.91 -4.58 14.27
C HIS A 161 12.79 -3.41 13.30
N PHE A 162 13.85 -3.14 12.53
CA PHE A 162 13.85 -2.14 11.48
C PHE A 162 12.78 -2.43 10.43
N ALA A 163 12.68 -3.68 9.95
CA ALA A 163 11.73 -4.07 8.91
C ALA A 163 10.28 -4.15 9.44
N ILE A 164 10.07 -4.68 10.64
CA ILE A 164 8.73 -4.86 11.21
C ILE A 164 8.06 -3.55 11.63
N PHE A 165 8.87 -2.53 11.93
CA PHE A 165 8.39 -1.18 12.26
C PHE A 165 7.52 -0.55 11.16
N LEU A 166 7.74 -0.95 9.89
CA LEU A 166 6.89 -0.54 8.77
C LEU A 166 5.51 -1.22 8.79
N ILE A 167 5.46 -2.47 9.25
CA ILE A 167 4.31 -3.37 9.10
C ILE A 167 3.34 -3.25 10.27
N ILE A 168 3.86 -3.10 11.49
CA ILE A 168 3.02 -2.94 12.69
C ILE A 168 2.28 -1.61 12.59
N GLN A 169 0.97 -1.69 12.39
CA GLN A 169 0.10 -0.53 12.44
C GLN A 169 -0.02 -0.11 13.91
N ARG A 170 0.65 1.00 14.26
CA ARG A 170 0.36 1.69 15.52
C ARG A 170 -0.80 2.64 15.29
N ASN A 171 -1.75 2.67 16.22
CA ASN A 171 -2.85 3.63 16.20
C ASN A 171 -2.28 5.04 16.35
N PHE A 172 -1.86 5.64 15.25
CA PHE A 172 -1.54 7.06 15.21
C PHE A 172 -2.84 7.82 15.42
N LEU A 173 -2.78 8.85 16.28
CA LEU A 173 -3.93 9.69 16.56
C LEU A 173 -4.51 10.21 15.24
N THR A 174 -5.75 9.83 14.97
CA THR A 174 -6.57 10.25 13.83
C THR A 174 -6.48 11.77 13.66
N GLY A 175 -5.87 12.23 12.55
CA GLY A 175 -5.90 13.64 12.14
C GLY A 175 -4.60 14.23 11.59
N GLN A 176 -3.44 13.58 11.73
CA GLN A 176 -2.18 14.09 11.17
C GLN A 176 -1.94 13.53 9.76
N VAL A 177 -2.01 14.41 8.75
CA VAL A 177 -1.59 14.11 7.38
C VAL A 177 -0.06 14.10 7.35
N CYS A 178 0.55 12.93 7.55
CA CYS A 178 2.00 12.79 7.44
C CYS A 178 2.40 12.66 5.97
N ASN A 179 3.24 13.58 5.47
CA ASN A 179 3.94 13.37 4.21
C ASN A 179 4.89 12.16 4.34
N TYR A 180 4.61 11.09 3.60
CA TYR A 180 5.35 9.82 3.71
C TYR A 180 6.78 9.88 3.12
N SER A 181 7.08 10.85 2.24
CA SER A 181 8.38 10.95 1.56
C SER A 181 9.49 11.60 2.39
N ASP A 182 9.13 12.34 3.44
CA ASP A 182 10.07 13.23 4.15
C ASP A 182 10.26 12.82 5.62
N ASN A 183 9.78 11.63 6.02
CA ASN A 183 9.93 11.16 7.40
C ASN A 183 11.31 10.50 7.62
N ALA A 184 11.78 10.51 8.87
CA ALA A 184 13.11 10.00 9.22
C ALA A 184 13.27 8.52 8.86
N TYR A 185 12.23 7.70 9.02
CA TYR A 185 12.27 6.28 8.67
C TYR A 185 12.49 6.06 7.17
N TYR A 186 11.78 6.80 6.31
CA TYR A 186 11.92 6.73 4.85
C TYR A 186 13.35 7.04 4.41
N ILE A 187 13.94 8.11 4.95
CA ILE A 187 15.33 8.50 4.66
C ILE A 187 16.33 7.44 5.16
N LEU A 188 16.07 6.85 6.34
CA LEU A 188 16.90 5.75 6.83
C LEU A 188 16.82 4.54 5.90
N VAL A 189 15.64 4.17 5.37
CA VAL A 189 15.54 3.07 4.40
C VAL A 189 16.43 3.35 3.18
N GLU A 190 16.38 4.56 2.61
CA GLU A 190 17.23 4.92 1.47
C GLU A 190 18.72 4.87 1.83
N LYS A 191 19.12 5.38 3.00
CA LYS A 191 20.52 5.31 3.48
C LYS A 191 21.01 3.86 3.64
N TYR A 192 20.19 2.98 4.21
CA TYR A 192 20.54 1.58 4.41
C TYR A 192 20.63 0.84 3.06
N LEU A 193 19.73 1.10 2.13
CA LEU A 193 19.80 0.54 0.78
C LEU A 193 21.07 0.99 0.06
N ASN A 194 21.41 2.29 0.10
CA ASN A 194 22.63 2.81 -0.50
C ASN A 194 23.91 2.24 0.13
N TRP A 195 23.92 2.02 1.45
CA TRP A 195 25.07 1.48 2.17
C TRP A 195 25.29 -0.01 1.89
N PHE A 196 24.25 -0.83 2.08
CA PHE A 196 24.37 -2.29 1.98
C PHE A 196 24.20 -2.81 0.55
N LEU A 197 23.55 -2.09 -0.35
CA LEU A 197 23.36 -2.47 -1.75
C LEU A 197 23.88 -1.35 -2.67
N PRO A 198 25.20 -1.10 -2.68
CA PRO A 198 25.79 0.03 -3.39
C PRO A 198 25.60 -0.08 -4.91
N ILE A 199 25.02 0.97 -5.49
CA ILE A 199 24.90 1.15 -6.95
C ILE A 199 26.26 1.57 -7.53
N GLU A 200 27.08 2.29 -6.75
CA GLU A 200 28.45 2.67 -7.11
C GLU A 200 29.46 2.16 -6.08
N GLY A 201 30.59 1.62 -6.55
CA GLY A 201 31.66 1.12 -5.68
C GLY A 201 31.34 -0.22 -4.99
N ASN A 202 32.14 -0.53 -3.98
CA ASN A 202 31.93 -1.67 -3.06
C ASN A 202 31.33 -1.13 -1.74
N VAL A 203 30.80 -2.03 -0.91
CA VAL A 203 30.33 -1.67 0.43
C VAL A 203 31.51 -1.06 1.19
N PRO A 204 31.36 0.10 1.85
CA PRO A 204 32.44 0.69 2.63
C PRO A 204 32.80 -0.24 3.80
N PRO A 205 34.09 -0.50 4.06
CA PRO A 205 34.46 -1.28 5.23
C PRO A 205 34.01 -0.57 6.51
N PRO A 206 33.58 -1.32 7.54
CA PRO A 206 33.28 -0.73 8.83
C PRO A 206 34.53 -0.02 9.37
N ASN A 207 34.37 1.23 9.83
CA ASN A 207 35.44 2.02 10.44
C ASN A 207 35.85 1.41 11.79
N PHE A 208 36.66 0.35 11.76
CA PHE A 208 37.32 -0.19 12.95
C PHE A 208 38.69 0.47 13.10
N SER A 209 38.79 1.45 13.99
CA SER A 209 40.06 1.84 14.59
C SER A 209 40.42 0.81 15.65
N ASN A 210 41.16 -0.24 15.30
CA ASN A 210 41.79 -1.11 16.30
C ASN A 210 43.30 -0.80 16.35
N PRO A 211 43.82 -0.19 17.43
CA PRO A 211 45.25 -0.06 17.61
C PRO A 211 45.80 -1.35 18.24
N GLY A 212 46.53 -2.13 17.45
CA GLY A 212 47.53 -3.10 17.95
C GLY A 212 47.09 -4.56 18.08
N GLY A 213 47.80 -5.44 17.38
CA GLY A 213 47.77 -6.89 17.59
C GLY A 213 48.26 -7.64 16.36
N ALA A 214 49.53 -8.06 16.36
CA ALA A 214 50.11 -8.88 15.30
C ALA A 214 49.37 -10.23 15.20
N VAL A 215 48.90 -10.57 14.00
CA VAL A 215 48.22 -11.84 13.68
C VAL A 215 49.28 -12.96 13.59
N PRO A 216 49.16 -14.08 14.33
CA PRO A 216 49.99 -15.25 14.08
C PRO A 216 49.45 -16.06 12.89
N SER A 217 50.34 -16.56 12.04
CA SER A 217 50.02 -17.38 10.87
C SER A 217 49.27 -18.68 11.23
N PRO A 218 48.33 -19.16 10.40
CA PRO A 218 47.58 -20.39 10.68
C PRO A 218 48.41 -21.65 10.39
N ALA A 219 48.27 -22.67 11.25
CA ALA A 219 48.88 -24.00 11.08
C ALA A 219 48.12 -24.89 10.04
N PRO A 220 48.76 -25.94 9.47
CA PRO A 220 48.19 -26.74 8.38
C PRO A 220 47.09 -27.71 8.88
N ARG A 221 46.02 -27.87 8.09
CA ARG A 221 44.85 -28.72 8.40
C ARG A 221 45.03 -30.18 7.91
N SER A 222 44.47 -31.14 8.64
CA SER A 222 44.21 -32.52 8.19
C SER A 222 42.83 -32.65 7.50
N PRO A 223 42.64 -33.57 6.53
CA PRO A 223 41.39 -33.67 5.78
C PRO A 223 40.34 -34.49 6.55
N SER A 224 39.08 -34.07 6.51
CA SER A 224 37.94 -34.92 6.89
C SER A 224 36.84 -34.87 5.82
N ILE A 225 36.14 -36.00 5.72
CA ILE A 225 35.39 -36.50 4.56
C ILE A 225 34.08 -35.74 4.33
N SER A 226 33.81 -35.40 3.07
CA SER A 226 32.59 -34.76 2.58
C SER A 226 31.47 -35.77 2.32
N LEU A 227 30.28 -35.51 2.88
CA LEU A 227 29.04 -36.20 2.49
C LEU A 227 28.31 -35.33 1.45
N THR A 228 28.19 -35.83 0.23
CA THR A 228 27.58 -35.18 -0.92
C THR A 228 26.04 -35.26 -0.85
N SER A 229 25.38 -34.10 -0.72
CA SER A 229 23.94 -33.96 -1.02
C SER A 229 23.78 -33.13 -2.29
N TYR A 230 23.24 -33.75 -3.34
CA TYR A 230 22.90 -33.10 -4.60
C TYR A 230 21.66 -32.21 -4.40
N GLY A 231 21.85 -30.89 -4.40
CA GLY A 231 20.78 -29.90 -4.38
C GLY A 231 21.34 -28.48 -4.55
N THR A 232 20.73 -27.70 -5.45
CA THR A 232 21.10 -26.31 -5.77
C THR A 232 21.09 -25.45 -4.50
N SER A 233 22.28 -25.14 -3.97
CA SER A 233 22.45 -24.50 -2.66
C SER A 233 21.99 -23.02 -2.67
N PRO A 234 21.22 -22.56 -1.67
CA PRO A 234 20.52 -21.30 -1.81
C PRO A 234 21.17 -20.03 -1.25
N SER A 235 22.27 -20.10 -0.51
CA SER A 235 23.04 -18.91 -0.12
C SER A 235 24.31 -18.84 -0.96
N LEU A 236 24.60 -17.66 -1.53
CA LEU A 236 25.82 -17.42 -2.33
C LEU A 236 27.08 -17.83 -1.57
N LEU A 237 27.02 -17.64 -0.24
CA LEU A 237 28.13 -17.84 0.67
C LEU A 237 28.17 -19.22 1.34
N LYS A 238 27.19 -20.14 1.14
CA LYS A 238 27.29 -21.49 1.75
C LYS A 238 28.47 -22.31 1.21
N ARG A 239 28.97 -21.99 0.01
CA ARG A 239 30.19 -22.62 -0.52
C ARG A 239 31.47 -22.09 0.14
N HIS A 240 31.45 -20.93 0.79
CA HIS A 240 32.67 -20.24 1.25
C HIS A 240 32.76 -20.01 2.76
N ILE A 241 31.62 -19.84 3.46
CA ILE A 241 31.58 -19.44 4.89
C ILE A 241 31.21 -20.58 5.83
N SER A 242 30.62 -21.69 5.35
CA SER A 242 30.17 -22.79 6.22
C SER A 242 31.30 -23.50 7.00
N HIS A 243 32.56 -23.21 6.69
CA HIS A 243 33.74 -23.82 7.33
C HIS A 243 34.69 -22.81 7.98
N GLN A 244 34.32 -21.54 8.11
CA GLN A 244 35.15 -20.52 8.77
C GLN A 244 34.41 -19.94 10.00
N HIS A 245 35.06 -19.96 11.16
CA HIS A 245 34.67 -19.13 12.31
C HIS A 245 34.55 -17.67 11.83
N LEU A 246 33.45 -16.98 12.18
CA LEU A 246 33.15 -15.61 11.70
C LEU A 246 34.28 -14.61 11.96
N VAL A 247 35.09 -14.85 12.98
CA VAL A 247 36.28 -14.05 13.36
C VAL A 247 37.39 -14.08 12.30
N ASN A 248 37.44 -15.11 11.43
CA ASN A 248 38.47 -15.31 10.42
C ASN A 248 37.99 -15.14 8.97
N ALA A 249 36.75 -14.70 8.76
CA ALA A 249 36.20 -14.46 7.42
C ALA A 249 36.76 -13.15 6.84
N ASP A 250 37.07 -13.16 5.54
CA ASP A 250 37.44 -11.97 4.77
C ASP A 250 36.42 -10.83 5.01
N PRO A 251 36.84 -9.60 5.37
CA PRO A 251 35.94 -8.46 5.56
C PRO A 251 34.90 -8.29 4.44
N ALA A 252 35.30 -8.52 3.19
CA ALA A 252 34.41 -8.47 2.04
C ALA A 252 33.28 -9.52 2.10
N ALA A 253 33.57 -10.72 2.60
CA ALA A 253 32.59 -11.79 2.74
C ALA A 253 31.54 -11.47 3.83
N GLN A 254 31.95 -10.80 4.91
CA GLN A 254 31.03 -10.34 5.95
C GLN A 254 30.12 -9.22 5.44
N GLU A 255 30.64 -8.30 4.64
CA GLU A 255 29.83 -7.25 4.00
C GLU A 255 28.78 -7.83 3.08
N ILE A 256 29.16 -8.75 2.19
CA ILE A 256 28.21 -9.42 1.27
C ILE A 256 27.16 -10.20 2.06
N TRP A 257 27.53 -10.86 3.16
CA TRP A 257 26.58 -11.53 4.03
C TRP A 257 25.56 -10.55 4.64
N ARG A 258 26.00 -9.36 5.09
CA ARG A 258 25.09 -8.33 5.63
C ARG A 258 24.14 -7.80 4.54
N SER A 259 24.65 -7.57 3.33
CA SER A 259 23.85 -7.17 2.16
C SER A 259 22.78 -8.20 1.82
N GLU A 260 23.15 -9.48 1.72
CA GLU A 260 22.23 -10.58 1.44
C GLU A 260 21.20 -10.72 2.57
N THR A 261 21.64 -10.63 3.83
CA THR A 261 20.78 -10.75 5.02
C THR A 261 19.77 -9.62 5.11
N LEU A 262 20.18 -8.36 4.91
CA LEU A 262 19.28 -7.21 4.91
C LEU A 262 18.20 -7.38 3.84
N LEU A 263 18.61 -7.74 2.63
CA LEU A 263 17.69 -7.97 1.52
C LEU A 263 16.70 -9.10 1.82
N GLN A 264 17.18 -10.24 2.34
CA GLN A 264 16.33 -11.36 2.74
C GLN A 264 15.29 -10.91 3.77
N ILE A 265 15.70 -10.17 4.80
CA ILE A 265 14.79 -9.68 5.85
C ILE A 265 13.75 -8.72 5.26
N PHE A 266 14.14 -7.75 4.43
CA PHE A 266 13.19 -6.81 3.81
C PHE A 266 12.18 -7.55 2.92
N VAL A 267 12.65 -8.51 2.12
CA VAL A 267 11.79 -9.25 1.20
C VAL A 267 10.90 -10.26 1.92
N GLU A 268 11.38 -10.93 2.97
CA GLU A 268 10.51 -11.75 3.84
C GLU A 268 9.49 -10.89 4.56
N MET A 269 9.94 -9.86 5.29
CA MET A 269 9.08 -9.08 6.15
C MET A 269 8.09 -8.23 5.35
N TRP A 270 8.48 -7.57 4.26
CA TRP A 270 7.58 -6.65 3.55
C TRP A 270 6.66 -7.34 2.52
N LEU A 271 7.08 -8.45 1.91
CA LEU A 271 6.33 -9.05 0.78
C LEU A 271 5.64 -10.38 1.09
N HIS A 272 6.09 -11.12 2.11
CA HIS A 272 5.63 -12.49 2.37
C HIS A 272 4.29 -12.55 3.13
N HIS A 273 3.27 -11.78 2.73
CA HIS A 273 2.00 -11.63 3.46
C HIS A 273 0.77 -12.22 2.76
N TYR A 274 0.93 -13.28 1.99
CA TYR A 274 -0.18 -13.90 1.24
C TYR A 274 -0.90 -15.01 2.04
N SER A 275 -2.03 -15.50 1.52
CA SER A 275 -2.84 -16.51 2.20
C SER A 275 -2.13 -17.87 2.28
N LEU A 276 -2.53 -18.68 3.26
CA LEU A 276 -2.04 -20.05 3.39
C LEU A 276 -2.35 -20.90 2.15
N GLU A 277 -3.50 -20.66 1.51
CA GLU A 277 -3.89 -21.33 0.26
C GLU A 277 -2.90 -21.02 -0.88
N MET A 278 -2.51 -19.74 -1.03
CA MET A 278 -1.52 -19.34 -2.03
C MET A 278 -0.15 -19.96 -1.72
N TYR A 279 0.25 -19.94 -0.44
CA TYR A 279 1.46 -20.59 0.03
C TYR A 279 1.49 -22.08 -0.35
N HIS A 280 0.41 -22.83 -0.10
CA HIS A 280 0.31 -24.23 -0.50
C HIS A 280 0.35 -24.43 -2.01
N LYS A 281 -0.19 -23.51 -2.82
CA LYS A 281 -0.13 -23.63 -4.28
C LYS A 281 1.30 -23.57 -4.80
N MET A 282 2.09 -22.63 -4.27
CA MET A 282 3.46 -22.34 -4.73
C MET A 282 4.52 -23.29 -4.18
N GLN A 283 4.21 -24.02 -3.11
CA GLN A 283 5.12 -25.04 -2.60
C GLN A 283 5.50 -26.04 -3.67
N SER A 284 6.80 -26.31 -3.76
CA SER A 284 7.33 -27.34 -4.64
C SER A 284 6.68 -28.71 -4.34
N PRO A 285 6.56 -29.61 -5.34
CA PRO A 285 6.05 -30.97 -5.10
C PRO A 285 6.80 -31.71 -3.98
N HIS A 286 8.10 -31.44 -3.83
CA HIS A 286 8.93 -31.98 -2.76
C HIS A 286 8.53 -31.45 -1.39
N ALA A 287 8.32 -30.14 -1.25
CA ALA A 287 7.84 -29.53 0.00
C ALA A 287 6.44 -30.04 0.39
N LYS A 288 5.55 -30.23 -0.60
CA LYS A 288 4.22 -30.85 -0.39
C LYS A 288 4.34 -32.29 0.11
N LEU A 289 5.26 -33.07 -0.46
CA LEU A 289 5.51 -34.45 -0.05
C LEU A 289 6.13 -34.53 1.35
N GLU A 290 7.11 -33.68 1.67
CA GLU A 290 7.70 -33.59 3.01
C GLU A 290 6.66 -33.19 4.07
N ALA A 291 5.81 -32.20 3.76
CA ALA A 291 4.71 -31.81 4.64
C ALA A 291 3.73 -32.99 4.86
N LEU A 292 3.39 -33.74 3.81
CA LEU A 292 2.56 -34.95 3.94
C LEU A 292 3.24 -36.05 4.77
N HIS A 293 4.52 -36.34 4.51
CA HIS A 293 5.30 -37.30 5.29
C HIS A 293 5.35 -36.91 6.77
N HIS A 294 5.50 -35.62 7.08
CA HIS A 294 5.48 -35.12 8.45
C HIS A 294 4.10 -35.23 9.10
N ARG A 295 3.00 -34.91 8.40
CA ARG A 295 1.64 -35.12 8.94
C ARG A 295 1.35 -36.60 9.22
N LEU A 296 1.83 -37.49 8.36
CA LEU A 296 1.68 -38.93 8.54
C LEU A 296 2.56 -39.46 9.69
N SER A 297 3.78 -38.93 9.89
CA SER A 297 4.65 -39.34 11.00
C SER A 297 4.16 -38.82 12.36
N VAL A 298 3.62 -37.61 12.43
CA VAL A 298 3.03 -37.04 13.67
C VAL A 298 1.75 -37.79 14.07
N SER A 299 0.99 -38.31 13.10
CA SER A 299 -0.16 -39.19 13.37
C SER A 299 0.22 -40.49 14.10
N SER A 300 1.52 -40.82 14.16
CA SER A 300 2.06 -42.01 14.84
C SER A 300 2.55 -41.73 16.27
N THR A 301 2.60 -40.46 16.71
CA THR A 301 3.03 -40.05 18.06
C THR A 301 1.91 -39.32 18.77
N SER A 302 1.07 -40.07 19.49
CA SER A 302 0.02 -39.53 20.36
C SER A 302 0.63 -38.82 21.57
N TYR A 303 1.03 -37.55 21.40
CA TYR A 303 1.14 -36.60 22.51
C TYR A 303 0.11 -35.51 22.28
N ILE A 304 -1.06 -35.73 22.85
CA ILE A 304 -2.15 -34.77 22.98
C ILE A 304 -1.61 -33.60 23.79
N SER A 305 -1.24 -32.51 23.12
CA SER A 305 -1.33 -31.19 23.74
C SER A 305 -2.82 -30.84 23.75
N PRO A 306 -3.40 -30.40 24.87
CA PRO A 306 -4.83 -30.16 24.94
C PRO A 306 -5.20 -29.04 23.97
N ALA A 307 -5.98 -29.44 22.95
CA ALA A 307 -6.92 -28.64 22.18
C ALA A 307 -6.77 -27.12 22.26
N LEU A 308 -6.09 -26.54 21.26
CA LEU A 308 -6.64 -25.39 20.54
C LEU A 308 -7.41 -25.91 19.32
N HIS A 309 -8.40 -26.78 19.58
CA HIS A 309 -9.36 -27.26 18.57
C HIS A 309 -10.50 -26.27 18.30
N GLY A 310 -10.30 -24.99 18.64
CA GLY A 310 -11.20 -23.90 18.30
C GLY A 310 -10.41 -22.69 17.82
N SER A 311 -9.91 -22.71 16.57
CA SER A 311 -9.56 -21.53 15.76
C SER A 311 -8.82 -21.84 14.44
N PHE A 312 -8.92 -23.02 13.82
CA PHE A 312 -8.40 -23.17 12.44
C PHE A 312 -9.14 -22.27 11.41
N HIS A 313 -10.23 -21.61 11.85
CA HIS A 313 -10.98 -20.60 11.09
C HIS A 313 -11.22 -19.28 11.83
N SER A 314 -10.65 -19.05 13.03
CA SER A 314 -10.89 -17.76 13.70
C SER A 314 -9.87 -16.73 13.16
N TYR A 315 -10.36 -15.96 12.19
CA TYR A 315 -9.82 -14.73 11.64
C TYR A 315 -8.31 -14.77 11.29
N GLN A 316 -7.98 -15.39 10.15
CA GLN A 316 -6.81 -14.92 9.41
C GLN A 316 -7.14 -13.51 8.91
N GLU A 317 -6.89 -12.50 9.75
CA GLU A 317 -6.88 -11.11 9.32
C GLU A 317 -6.01 -11.05 8.07
N SER A 318 -6.65 -10.85 6.92
CA SER A 318 -5.96 -10.64 5.66
C SER A 318 -5.06 -9.44 5.90
N PHE A 319 -3.75 -9.63 5.80
CA PHE A 319 -2.80 -8.54 5.95
C PHE A 319 -3.20 -7.41 4.99
N GLN A 320 -3.50 -6.23 5.52
CA GLN A 320 -3.84 -5.07 4.71
C GLN A 320 -2.63 -4.16 4.61
N PRO A 321 -1.88 -4.19 3.49
CA PRO A 321 -0.76 -3.27 3.29
C PRO A 321 -1.24 -1.83 3.32
N THR A 322 -0.54 -0.97 4.05
CA THR A 322 -0.80 0.48 4.07
C THR A 322 -0.19 1.16 2.85
N GLU A 323 -0.64 2.37 2.54
CA GLU A 323 -0.05 3.17 1.45
C GLU A 323 1.46 3.40 1.67
N GLU A 324 1.87 3.77 2.88
CA GLU A 324 3.29 3.94 3.25
C GLU A 324 4.12 2.68 3.01
N HIS A 325 3.58 1.51 3.38
CA HIS A 325 4.25 0.23 3.14
C HIS A 325 4.49 0.01 1.65
N VAL A 326 3.49 0.26 0.81
CA VAL A 326 3.58 0.13 -0.65
C VAL A 326 4.59 1.14 -1.22
N LEU A 327 4.64 2.37 -0.71
CA LEU A 327 5.62 3.37 -1.16
C LEU A 327 7.06 2.95 -0.84
N LEU A 328 7.33 2.40 0.35
CA LEU A 328 8.68 1.95 0.72
C LEU A 328 9.10 0.67 -0.01
N VAL A 329 8.18 -0.26 -0.24
CA VAL A 329 8.46 -1.40 -1.13
C VAL A 329 8.77 -0.93 -2.55
N ARG A 330 8.12 0.13 -3.04
CA ARG A 330 8.46 0.74 -4.33
C ARG A 330 9.88 1.32 -4.32
N VAL A 331 10.32 1.96 -3.24
CA VAL A 331 11.71 2.44 -3.09
C VAL A 331 12.69 1.26 -3.21
N LEU A 332 12.42 0.16 -2.50
CA LEU A 332 13.21 -1.07 -2.62
C LEU A 332 13.27 -1.55 -4.07
N VAL A 333 12.14 -1.66 -4.76
CA VAL A 333 12.09 -2.11 -6.17
C VAL A 333 12.94 -1.22 -7.09
N LYS A 334 12.80 0.11 -6.97
CA LYS A 334 13.61 1.07 -7.74
C LYS A 334 15.10 0.88 -7.47
N HIS A 335 15.47 0.74 -6.21
CA HIS A 335 16.84 0.54 -5.78
C HIS A 335 17.42 -0.76 -6.31
N LEU A 336 16.67 -1.86 -6.26
CA LEU A 336 17.11 -3.17 -6.75
C LEU A 336 17.30 -3.18 -8.27
N HIS A 337 16.46 -2.47 -9.04
CA HIS A 337 16.72 -2.27 -10.47
C HIS A 337 18.03 -1.51 -10.71
N ALA A 338 18.23 -0.38 -10.02
CA ALA A 338 19.48 0.37 -10.14
C ALA A 338 20.71 -0.46 -9.72
N PHE A 339 20.58 -1.23 -8.65
CA PHE A 339 21.62 -2.12 -8.14
C PHE A 339 21.97 -3.24 -9.13
N ALA A 340 20.96 -3.94 -9.68
CA ALA A 340 21.18 -4.95 -10.71
C ALA A 340 21.80 -4.36 -11.99
N ASN A 341 21.32 -3.18 -12.41
CA ASN A 341 21.80 -2.49 -13.62
C ASN A 341 23.20 -1.88 -13.46
N SER A 342 23.72 -1.79 -12.23
CA SER A 342 25.10 -1.34 -11.98
C SER A 342 26.15 -2.43 -12.24
N LEU A 343 25.73 -3.64 -12.62
CA LEU A 343 26.63 -4.71 -12.99
C LEU A 343 27.48 -4.27 -14.19
N ARG A 344 28.81 -4.27 -14.02
CA ARG A 344 29.75 -3.89 -15.07
C ARG A 344 29.78 -5.00 -16.13
N PRO A 345 29.72 -4.67 -17.44
CA PRO A 345 29.96 -5.66 -18.48
C PRO A 345 31.36 -6.25 -18.31
N GLU A 346 31.48 -7.58 -18.35
CA GLU A 346 32.78 -8.27 -18.38
C GLU A 346 33.59 -7.70 -19.55
N GLN A 347 34.56 -6.83 -19.26
CA GLN A 347 35.49 -6.35 -20.28
C GLN A 347 36.27 -7.58 -20.75
N SER A 348 36.20 -7.85 -22.06
CA SER A 348 36.89 -8.92 -22.75
C SER A 348 38.31 -9.11 -22.19
N ALA A 349 38.52 -10.27 -21.57
CA ALA A 349 39.75 -10.66 -20.91
C ALA A 349 40.96 -10.46 -21.84
N SER A 350 41.82 -9.52 -21.50
CA SER A 350 43.24 -9.63 -21.82
C SER A 350 43.89 -10.53 -20.75
N SER A 351 44.28 -11.72 -21.19
CA SER A 351 45.33 -12.58 -20.61
C SER A 351 45.10 -13.23 -19.22
N THR A 352 44.88 -14.56 -19.28
CA THR A 352 45.51 -15.64 -18.48
C THR A 352 45.22 -15.88 -17.00
N HIS A 353 44.30 -15.17 -16.33
CA HIS A 353 43.81 -15.64 -15.01
C HIS A 353 42.28 -15.66 -14.95
N SER A 354 41.72 -16.85 -14.75
CA SER A 354 40.31 -17.11 -14.53
C SER A 354 39.87 -16.47 -13.21
N HIS A 355 39.44 -15.21 -13.24
CA HIS A 355 38.85 -14.56 -12.07
C HIS A 355 37.40 -15.03 -11.93
N THR A 356 37.11 -15.79 -10.87
CA THR A 356 35.75 -16.04 -10.41
C THR A 356 35.03 -14.71 -10.17
N PRO A 357 33.77 -14.55 -10.61
CA PRO A 357 33.01 -13.31 -10.43
C PRO A 357 32.96 -12.96 -8.94
N SER A 358 33.07 -11.67 -8.62
CA SER A 358 33.01 -11.24 -7.22
C SER A 358 31.63 -11.61 -6.63
N PRO A 359 31.53 -12.04 -5.36
CA PRO A 359 30.24 -12.46 -4.82
C PRO A 359 29.18 -11.35 -4.80
N MET A 360 29.61 -10.07 -4.81
CA MET A 360 28.74 -8.90 -4.96
C MET A 360 28.17 -8.79 -6.39
N GLU A 361 28.95 -9.05 -7.43
CA GLU A 361 28.46 -9.09 -8.82
C GLU A 361 27.49 -10.25 -9.03
N GLU A 362 27.73 -11.39 -8.40
CA GLU A 362 26.78 -12.51 -8.42
C GLU A 362 25.46 -12.13 -7.72
N LEU A 363 25.52 -11.44 -6.57
CA LEU A 363 24.33 -10.91 -5.89
C LEU A 363 23.55 -9.96 -6.82
N LYS A 364 24.22 -9.05 -7.52
CA LYS A 364 23.59 -8.14 -8.51
C LYS A 364 22.90 -8.91 -9.65
N ARG A 365 23.47 -10.03 -10.08
CA ARG A 365 22.91 -10.86 -11.17
C ARG A 365 21.62 -11.57 -10.75
N ILE A 366 21.56 -12.09 -9.53
CA ILE A 366 20.44 -12.94 -9.07
C ILE A 366 19.34 -12.17 -8.32
N VAL A 367 19.60 -10.94 -7.88
CA VAL A 367 18.72 -10.20 -6.95
C VAL A 367 17.27 -10.09 -7.44
N ILE A 368 17.07 -9.83 -8.73
CA ILE A 368 15.73 -9.64 -9.29
C ILE A 368 14.95 -10.96 -9.37
N GLN A 369 15.49 -11.95 -10.08
CA GLN A 369 14.80 -13.22 -10.33
C GLN A 369 14.61 -14.04 -9.04
N ARG A 370 15.62 -14.06 -8.16
CA ARG A 370 15.63 -14.96 -7.01
C ARG A 370 14.92 -14.41 -5.78
N PHE A 371 15.14 -13.13 -5.45
CA PHE A 371 14.64 -12.58 -4.21
C PHE A 371 13.30 -11.88 -4.41
N ILE A 372 13.23 -10.89 -5.30
CA ILE A 372 12.09 -9.98 -5.38
C ILE A 372 10.96 -10.49 -6.27
N GLN A 373 11.25 -11.06 -7.45
CA GLN A 373 10.24 -11.43 -8.45
C GLN A 373 9.09 -12.27 -7.88
N PRO A 374 9.32 -13.46 -7.28
CA PRO A 374 8.22 -14.32 -6.86
C PRO A 374 7.36 -13.66 -5.80
N LYS A 375 7.97 -13.05 -4.78
CA LYS A 375 7.23 -12.45 -3.66
C LYS A 375 6.49 -11.19 -4.05
N LEU A 376 7.12 -10.33 -4.86
CA LEU A 376 6.48 -9.12 -5.36
C LEU A 376 5.29 -9.46 -6.26
N TYR A 377 5.39 -10.51 -7.07
CA TYR A 377 4.30 -10.94 -7.94
C TYR A 377 3.04 -11.23 -7.14
N ILE A 378 3.18 -12.06 -6.10
CA ILE A 378 2.08 -12.48 -5.24
C ILE A 378 1.55 -11.29 -4.43
N PHE A 379 2.45 -10.46 -3.91
CA PHE A 379 2.09 -9.25 -3.18
C PHE A 379 1.26 -8.29 -4.05
N LEU A 380 1.68 -8.05 -5.30
CA LEU A 380 0.91 -7.28 -6.26
C LEU A 380 -0.44 -7.95 -6.56
N GLN A 381 -0.49 -9.25 -6.81
CA GLN A 381 -1.77 -9.95 -7.01
C GLN A 381 -2.74 -9.75 -5.84
N HIS A 382 -2.24 -9.83 -4.60
CA HIS A 382 -3.02 -9.56 -3.40
C HIS A 382 -3.55 -8.12 -3.39
N CYS A 383 -2.69 -7.12 -3.63
CA CYS A 383 -3.09 -5.72 -3.71
C CYS A 383 -4.11 -5.45 -4.83
N PHE A 384 -3.91 -5.98 -6.04
CA PHE A 384 -4.85 -5.83 -7.14
C PHE A 384 -6.24 -6.44 -6.85
N GLY A 385 -6.28 -7.51 -6.04
CA GLY A 385 -7.52 -8.19 -5.65
C GLY A 385 -8.29 -7.51 -4.52
N HIS A 386 -7.60 -6.96 -3.52
CA HIS A 386 -8.22 -6.54 -2.26
C HIS A 386 -8.17 -5.02 -2.00
N TRP A 387 -7.37 -4.25 -2.74
CA TRP A 387 -7.24 -2.81 -2.51
C TRP A 387 -8.52 -2.05 -2.91
N PRO A 388 -9.02 -1.10 -2.09
CA PRO A 388 -10.23 -0.30 -2.39
C PRO A 388 -10.17 0.40 -3.75
N LEU A 389 -11.30 0.59 -4.45
CA LEU A 389 -11.38 1.25 -5.77
C LEU A 389 -11.14 2.77 -5.76
N ASP A 390 -10.56 3.30 -4.68
CA ASP A 390 -10.24 4.72 -4.52
C ASP A 390 -8.87 5.10 -5.12
N ALA A 391 -8.51 6.37 -4.95
CA ALA A 391 -7.27 6.94 -5.50
C ALA A 391 -5.99 6.44 -4.81
N SER A 392 -6.07 5.85 -3.61
CA SER A 392 -4.88 5.34 -2.89
C SER A 392 -4.23 4.17 -3.63
N PHE A 393 -4.97 3.48 -4.51
CA PHE A 393 -4.44 2.46 -5.41
C PHE A 393 -3.30 2.97 -6.32
N ARG A 394 -3.20 4.28 -6.50
CA ARG A 394 -2.07 4.91 -7.21
C ARG A 394 -0.72 4.43 -6.69
N ALA A 395 -0.55 4.22 -5.38
CA ALA A 395 0.69 3.72 -4.81
C ALA A 395 1.03 2.31 -5.34
N VAL A 396 0.05 1.40 -5.36
CA VAL A 396 0.21 0.02 -5.88
C VAL A 396 0.51 0.04 -7.37
N LEU A 397 -0.24 0.87 -8.12
CA LEU A 397 -0.03 1.04 -9.56
C LEU A 397 1.40 1.50 -9.86
N GLU A 398 1.86 2.55 -9.17
CA GLU A 398 3.17 3.13 -9.37
C GLU A 398 4.31 2.20 -8.95
N MET A 399 4.10 1.33 -7.94
CA MET A 399 5.01 0.23 -7.63
C MET A 399 5.13 -0.76 -8.79
N TRP A 400 4.00 -1.24 -9.30
CA TRP A 400 3.96 -2.17 -10.43
C TRP A 400 4.64 -1.56 -11.67
N LEU A 401 4.32 -0.31 -12.00
CA LEU A 401 4.94 0.40 -13.12
C LEU A 401 6.46 0.64 -12.93
N SER A 402 6.92 0.76 -11.68
CA SER A 402 8.36 0.85 -11.40
C SER A 402 9.07 -0.49 -11.64
N TYR A 403 8.41 -1.61 -11.35
CA TYR A 403 8.99 -2.95 -11.57
C TYR A 403 9.09 -3.32 -13.06
N VAL A 404 8.04 -3.06 -13.84
CA VAL A 404 7.97 -3.45 -15.26
C VAL A 404 8.81 -2.56 -16.19
N GLN A 405 9.52 -1.56 -15.66
CA GLN A 405 10.34 -0.62 -16.43
C GLN A 405 11.78 -0.54 -15.92
N PRO A 406 12.53 -1.66 -15.87
CA PRO A 406 13.90 -1.67 -15.33
C PRO A 406 14.86 -0.73 -16.07
N TRP A 407 14.61 -0.44 -17.35
CA TRP A 407 15.40 0.49 -18.17
C TRP A 407 15.38 1.95 -17.69
N ARG A 408 14.47 2.31 -16.79
CA ARG A 408 14.42 3.65 -16.18
C ARG A 408 15.48 3.86 -15.10
N TYR A 409 16.14 2.78 -14.67
CA TYR A 409 17.08 2.78 -13.55
C TYR A 409 18.48 2.36 -14.00
N VAL A 410 18.90 2.80 -15.18
CA VAL A 410 20.23 2.53 -15.73
C VAL A 410 21.18 3.66 -15.26
N PRO A 411 22.33 3.35 -14.61
CA PRO A 411 23.26 4.39 -14.18
C PRO A 411 23.78 5.25 -15.33
N GLU A 412 23.85 6.57 -15.11
CA GLU A 412 24.18 7.59 -16.13
C GLU A 412 25.52 7.34 -16.84
N ARG A 413 26.48 6.66 -16.21
CA ARG A 413 27.79 6.31 -16.80
C ARG A 413 27.72 5.40 -18.04
N SER A 414 26.58 4.75 -18.28
CA SER A 414 26.33 3.89 -19.45
C SER A 414 25.43 4.53 -20.51
N ALA A 415 24.93 5.75 -20.25
CA ALA A 415 24.23 6.56 -21.23
C ALA A 415 25.25 7.43 -21.97
N SER A 416 25.52 7.11 -23.24
CA SER A 416 26.39 7.94 -24.09
C SER A 416 25.88 9.40 -24.11
N PRO A 417 26.72 10.44 -23.89
CA PRO A 417 26.27 11.83 -23.78
C PRO A 417 25.90 12.51 -25.10
N VAL A 418 25.81 11.77 -26.21
CA VAL A 418 25.67 12.35 -27.56
C VAL A 418 24.56 11.62 -28.31
N GLY A 419 23.32 12.07 -28.11
CA GLY A 419 22.17 11.56 -28.85
C GLY A 419 20.90 12.31 -28.47
N ASN A 420 20.49 13.22 -29.35
CA ASN A 420 19.27 14.04 -29.31
C ASN A 420 18.10 13.41 -28.52
N GLU A 421 17.58 14.16 -27.53
CA GLU A 421 16.53 13.77 -26.57
C GLU A 421 15.22 13.24 -27.20
N THR A 422 15.06 13.33 -28.51
CA THR A 422 13.89 12.88 -29.27
C THR A 422 13.96 11.45 -29.79
N GLN A 423 15.11 10.76 -29.78
CA GLN A 423 15.26 9.41 -30.36
C GLN A 423 15.16 8.23 -29.35
N ASN A 424 15.20 8.45 -28.04
CA ASN A 424 15.26 7.39 -27.02
C ASN A 424 13.91 7.03 -26.35
N ARG A 425 12.79 6.98 -27.10
CA ARG A 425 11.50 6.50 -26.54
C ARG A 425 11.27 4.99 -26.65
N ALA A 426 12.02 4.30 -27.52
CA ALA A 426 11.85 2.87 -27.74
C ALA A 426 12.55 2.04 -26.66
N VAL A 427 11.95 0.91 -26.25
CA VAL A 427 12.58 -0.03 -25.31
C VAL A 427 13.69 -0.79 -26.05
N PRO A 428 14.95 -0.75 -25.56
CA PRO A 428 16.05 -1.46 -26.20
C PRO A 428 15.87 -2.98 -26.19
N GLU A 429 16.25 -3.67 -27.26
CA GLU A 429 16.04 -5.11 -27.43
C GLU A 429 16.71 -5.99 -26.38
N LYS A 430 17.79 -5.51 -25.74
CA LYS A 430 18.46 -6.19 -24.62
C LYS A 430 17.52 -6.53 -23.44
N TRP A 431 16.38 -5.85 -23.33
CA TRP A 431 15.39 -6.08 -22.27
C TRP A 431 14.38 -7.19 -22.60
N ALA A 432 14.43 -7.78 -23.80
CA ALA A 432 13.49 -8.84 -24.18
C ALA A 432 13.53 -10.04 -23.23
N SER A 433 14.73 -10.46 -22.78
CA SER A 433 14.87 -11.56 -21.80
C SER A 433 14.18 -11.24 -20.48
N PHE A 434 14.40 -10.02 -19.95
CA PHE A 434 13.74 -9.56 -18.73
C PHE A 434 12.22 -9.58 -18.86
N VAL A 435 11.68 -9.06 -19.99
CA VAL A 435 10.23 -9.04 -20.24
C VAL A 435 9.66 -10.46 -20.30
N GLN A 436 10.37 -11.38 -20.96
CA GLN A 436 9.97 -12.78 -21.11
C GLN A 436 9.99 -13.55 -19.77
N GLU A 437 11.04 -13.38 -18.97
CA GLU A 437 11.15 -14.00 -17.64
C GLU A 437 10.13 -13.44 -16.64
N ASN A 438 9.65 -12.21 -16.87
CA ASN A 438 8.64 -11.53 -16.05
C ASN A 438 7.26 -11.49 -16.72
N LEU A 439 6.96 -12.38 -17.66
CA LEU A 439 5.78 -12.31 -18.52
C LEU A 439 4.48 -12.05 -17.74
N LEU A 440 4.24 -12.76 -16.62
CA LEU A 440 3.03 -12.62 -15.81
C LEU A 440 2.89 -11.23 -15.14
N MET A 441 3.99 -10.52 -14.91
CA MET A 441 3.97 -9.13 -14.43
C MET A 441 3.44 -8.18 -15.49
N TYR A 442 3.63 -8.51 -16.77
CA TYR A 442 3.13 -7.71 -17.90
C TYR A 442 1.71 -8.13 -18.28
N THR A 443 1.40 -9.42 -18.35
CA THR A 443 0.14 -9.90 -18.93
C THR A 443 -0.96 -10.08 -17.89
N LYS A 444 -0.74 -10.93 -16.87
CA LYS A 444 -1.76 -11.25 -15.85
C LYS A 444 -2.09 -10.05 -14.96
N LEU A 445 -1.08 -9.27 -14.55
CA LEU A 445 -1.35 -8.04 -13.77
C LEU A 445 -2.03 -6.95 -14.61
N PHE A 446 -1.73 -6.86 -15.92
CA PHE A 446 -2.47 -5.98 -16.82
C PHE A 446 -3.94 -6.39 -16.94
N LEU A 447 -4.24 -7.69 -17.07
CA LEU A 447 -5.63 -8.17 -17.10
C LEU A 447 -6.37 -7.86 -15.78
N ARG A 448 -5.70 -7.99 -14.63
CA ARG A 448 -6.26 -7.57 -13.33
C ARG A 448 -6.51 -6.06 -13.28
N TYR A 449 -5.56 -5.25 -13.79
CA TYR A 449 -5.74 -3.80 -13.91
C TYR A 449 -6.92 -3.44 -14.82
N LEU A 450 -7.04 -4.09 -15.98
CA LEU A 450 -8.10 -3.87 -16.95
C LEU A 450 -9.49 -4.08 -16.33
N ASN A 451 -9.67 -5.22 -15.64
CA ASN A 451 -10.90 -5.51 -14.90
C ASN A 451 -11.18 -4.53 -13.76
N ARG A 452 -10.15 -3.93 -13.17
CA ARG A 452 -10.27 -2.87 -12.17
C ARG A 452 -10.71 -1.56 -12.82
N ALA A 453 -10.03 -1.12 -13.88
CA ALA A 453 -10.32 0.12 -14.61
C ALA A 453 -11.76 0.15 -15.16
N ILE A 454 -12.28 -0.98 -15.63
CA ILE A 454 -13.68 -1.11 -16.10
C ILE A 454 -14.70 -0.83 -14.97
N ARG A 455 -14.32 -1.05 -13.71
CA ARG A 455 -15.16 -0.81 -12.51
C ARG A 455 -14.90 0.55 -11.85
N SER A 456 -13.90 1.29 -12.31
CA SER A 456 -13.53 2.59 -11.76
C SER A 456 -14.29 3.72 -12.46
N ASP A 457 -14.63 4.76 -11.72
CA ASP A 457 -15.15 6.00 -12.30
C ASP A 457 -14.04 6.73 -13.05
N LEU A 458 -14.09 6.71 -14.38
CA LEU A 458 -13.11 7.33 -15.27
C LEU A 458 -13.33 8.85 -15.44
N VAL A 459 -14.44 9.41 -14.94
CA VAL A 459 -14.66 10.86 -14.88
C VAL A 459 -13.75 11.49 -13.81
N SER A 460 -13.34 10.70 -12.81
CA SER A 460 -12.38 11.15 -11.79
C SER A 460 -10.99 11.40 -12.38
N PRO A 461 -10.37 12.58 -12.13
CA PRO A 461 -9.04 12.90 -12.66
C PRO A 461 -7.95 11.94 -12.18
N LYS A 462 -8.07 11.44 -10.93
CA LYS A 462 -7.09 10.51 -10.34
C LYS A 462 -7.14 9.15 -11.06
N ASN A 463 -8.33 8.65 -11.39
CA ASN A 463 -8.51 7.39 -12.12
C ASN A 463 -8.12 7.50 -13.60
N ALA A 464 -8.47 8.62 -14.25
CA ALA A 464 -8.05 8.90 -15.62
C ALA A 464 -6.51 8.97 -15.74
N LEU A 465 -5.85 9.63 -14.80
CA LEU A 465 -4.38 9.67 -14.73
C LEU A 465 -3.77 8.27 -14.56
N MET A 466 -4.34 7.43 -13.68
CA MET A 466 -3.88 6.05 -13.51
C MET A 466 -4.00 5.24 -14.81
N LEU A 467 -5.13 5.33 -15.51
CA LEU A 467 -5.35 4.67 -16.79
C LEU A 467 -4.36 5.16 -17.85
N PHE A 468 -4.19 6.47 -17.97
CA PHE A 468 -3.20 7.08 -18.86
C PHE A 468 -1.78 6.57 -18.58
N ARG A 469 -1.37 6.50 -17.30
CA ARG A 469 -0.03 6.02 -16.92
C ARG A 469 0.21 4.58 -17.38
N VAL A 470 -0.74 3.68 -17.17
CA VAL A 470 -0.64 2.29 -17.62
C VAL A 470 -0.57 2.22 -19.14
N ALA A 471 -1.52 2.85 -19.83
CA ALA A 471 -1.57 2.84 -21.29
C ALA A 471 -0.27 3.38 -21.90
N LYS A 472 0.28 4.47 -21.34
CA LYS A 472 1.55 5.08 -21.77
C LYS A 472 2.75 4.16 -21.61
N VAL A 473 2.81 3.37 -20.54
CA VAL A 473 3.93 2.45 -20.31
C VAL A 473 3.85 1.29 -21.31
N PHE A 474 2.67 0.71 -21.48
CA PHE A 474 2.47 -0.43 -22.38
C PHE A 474 2.58 -0.05 -23.86
N SER A 475 2.35 1.22 -24.23
CA SER A 475 2.52 1.72 -25.60
C SER A 475 3.95 2.13 -25.97
N GLN A 476 4.92 1.96 -25.07
CA GLN A 476 6.32 2.21 -25.39
C GLN A 476 6.74 1.36 -26.61
N PRO A 477 7.40 1.95 -27.62
CA PRO A 477 7.82 1.20 -28.81
C PRO A 477 8.65 -0.03 -28.45
N ASN A 478 8.47 -1.11 -29.21
CA ASN A 478 9.03 -2.47 -29.00
C ASN A 478 8.46 -3.26 -27.81
N LEU A 479 7.93 -2.63 -26.76
CA LEU A 479 7.45 -3.36 -25.58
C LEU A 479 6.28 -4.31 -25.89
N PRO A 480 5.21 -3.91 -26.61
CA PRO A 480 4.14 -4.83 -27.01
C PRO A 480 4.65 -6.06 -27.76
N GLU A 481 5.63 -5.88 -28.65
CA GLU A 481 6.19 -6.96 -29.46
C GLU A 481 7.03 -7.93 -28.61
N MET A 482 7.80 -7.42 -27.64
CA MET A 482 8.52 -8.26 -26.67
C MET A 482 7.58 -9.09 -25.82
N ILE A 483 6.48 -8.49 -25.34
CA ILE A 483 5.45 -9.20 -24.55
C ILE A 483 4.76 -10.26 -25.42
N GLN A 484 4.37 -9.90 -26.65
CA GLN A 484 3.72 -10.82 -27.58
C GLN A 484 4.63 -12.01 -27.92
N LYS A 485 5.93 -11.78 -28.14
CA LYS A 485 6.91 -12.84 -28.37
C LYS A 485 7.05 -13.76 -27.15
N GLY A 486 7.08 -13.21 -25.93
CA GLY A 486 7.09 -14.00 -24.70
C GLY A 486 5.83 -14.86 -24.53
N GLU A 487 4.65 -14.31 -24.85
CA GLU A 487 3.39 -15.03 -24.86
C GLU A 487 3.37 -16.17 -25.90
N GLN A 488 3.90 -15.94 -27.09
CA GLN A 488 4.04 -16.99 -28.11
C GLN A 488 4.93 -18.15 -27.63
N LEU A 489 6.09 -17.84 -27.04
CA LEU A 489 7.02 -18.85 -26.51
C LEU A 489 6.40 -19.67 -25.36
N LEU A 490 5.51 -19.08 -24.56
CA LEU A 490 4.76 -19.79 -23.51
C LEU A 490 3.77 -20.81 -24.12
N LEU A 491 3.12 -20.43 -25.23
CA LEU A 491 2.08 -21.22 -25.89
C LEU A 491 2.62 -22.28 -26.86
N GLU A 492 3.90 -22.24 -27.21
CA GLU A 492 4.52 -23.25 -28.09
C GLU A 492 4.31 -24.66 -27.52
N PRO A 493 3.86 -25.65 -28.34
CA PRO A 493 3.73 -27.04 -27.89
C PRO A 493 5.07 -27.57 -27.40
N GLU A 494 5.08 -28.28 -26.28
CA GLU A 494 6.30 -28.95 -25.81
C GLU A 494 6.68 -30.03 -26.84
N PRO A 495 7.92 -30.04 -27.38
CA PRO A 495 8.30 -31.08 -28.33
C PRO A 495 8.27 -32.42 -27.59
N VAL A 496 7.47 -33.36 -28.10
CA VAL A 496 7.39 -34.73 -27.58
C VAL A 496 8.78 -35.35 -27.68
N MET A 497 9.51 -35.36 -26.56
CA MET A 497 10.71 -36.18 -26.42
C MET A 497 10.26 -37.65 -26.51
N PRO A 498 10.74 -38.44 -27.48
CA PRO A 498 10.39 -39.85 -27.53
C PRO A 498 10.91 -40.54 -26.27
N HIS A 499 9.99 -41.17 -25.53
CA HIS A 499 10.29 -42.03 -24.40
C HIS A 499 11.42 -43.00 -24.73
N ARG A 500 12.57 -42.88 -24.06
CA ARG A 500 13.56 -43.96 -23.97
C ARG A 500 14.12 -44.10 -22.55
N GLN A 501 13.51 -45.06 -21.86
CA GLN A 501 14.11 -46.04 -20.95
C GLN A 501 14.77 -45.53 -19.65
N HIS A 502 14.15 -45.93 -18.53
CA HIS A 502 14.80 -46.24 -17.26
C HIS A 502 16.26 -46.69 -17.42
N ARG A 503 17.22 -45.94 -16.86
CA ARG A 503 18.48 -46.53 -16.39
C ARG A 503 18.98 -45.89 -15.09
N LEU A 504 19.07 -46.79 -14.12
CA LEU A 504 19.92 -46.79 -12.95
C LEU A 504 21.31 -46.20 -13.21
N LEU A 505 21.77 -45.46 -12.20
CA LEU A 505 23.15 -45.15 -11.82
C LEU A 505 24.23 -46.00 -12.53
N MET A 506 24.99 -45.40 -13.46
CA MET A 506 26.38 -45.80 -13.74
C MET A 506 27.22 -44.57 -14.10
N SER A 507 28.43 -44.56 -13.53
CA SER A 507 29.49 -43.55 -13.67
C SER A 507 29.92 -43.30 -15.12
N PRO A 508 30.46 -42.11 -15.46
CA PRO A 508 30.93 -41.83 -16.81
C PRO A 508 32.30 -42.49 -17.05
N SER A 509 32.38 -43.42 -17.99
CA SER A 509 33.65 -43.84 -18.60
C SER A 509 34.07 -42.83 -19.67
N LEU A 510 35.35 -42.45 -19.65
CA LEU A 510 36.01 -41.66 -20.69
C LEU A 510 35.82 -42.29 -22.08
N GLY A 511 35.41 -41.48 -23.06
CA GLY A 511 35.55 -41.76 -24.50
C GLY A 511 34.24 -41.93 -25.25
N GLY A 512 33.82 -40.90 -26.01
CA GLY A 512 32.72 -41.02 -26.98
C GLY A 512 32.24 -39.72 -27.65
N SER A 513 32.83 -39.42 -28.82
CA SER A 513 32.31 -38.66 -29.99
C SER A 513 31.62 -37.29 -29.84
N PHE A 514 32.25 -36.25 -30.41
CA PHE A 514 31.87 -34.83 -30.41
C PHE A 514 30.86 -34.40 -31.51
N LEU A 515 29.98 -35.28 -32.00
CA LEU A 515 29.10 -34.96 -33.13
C LEU A 515 27.62 -35.29 -32.90
N SER A 516 27.07 -34.95 -31.72
CA SER A 516 25.62 -34.67 -31.61
C SER A 516 25.41 -33.16 -31.70
N SER A 517 24.88 -32.73 -32.83
CA SER A 517 24.56 -31.33 -33.14
C SER A 517 23.68 -30.68 -32.07
N TRP A 518 24.21 -29.60 -31.48
CA TRP A 518 23.52 -28.45 -30.91
C TRP A 518 21.98 -28.46 -31.05
N GLN A 519 21.27 -28.56 -29.92
CA GLN A 519 19.87 -28.17 -29.84
C GLN A 519 19.73 -26.66 -30.10
N PRO A 520 18.67 -26.18 -30.77
CA PRO A 520 18.51 -24.76 -31.09
C PRO A 520 18.23 -23.93 -29.82
N PRO A 521 18.78 -22.70 -29.71
CA PRO A 521 18.64 -21.82 -28.54
C PRO A 521 17.19 -21.41 -28.22
N ILE A 522 16.27 -21.59 -29.18
CA ILE A 522 14.83 -21.29 -29.04
C ILE A 522 14.13 -22.27 -28.07
N THR A 523 14.59 -23.52 -28.03
CA THR A 523 14.01 -24.54 -27.11
C THR A 523 14.34 -24.26 -25.64
N ASP A 524 15.48 -23.61 -25.37
CA ASP A 524 15.93 -23.24 -24.03
C ASP A 524 15.13 -22.04 -23.48
N THR A 525 14.77 -21.06 -24.30
CA THR A 525 13.99 -19.89 -23.84
C THR A 525 12.53 -20.22 -23.56
N SER A 526 11.86 -21.03 -24.39
CA SER A 526 10.48 -21.48 -24.14
C SER A 526 10.39 -22.27 -22.83
N PHE A 527 11.34 -23.19 -22.58
CA PHE A 527 11.40 -23.95 -21.34
C PHE A 527 11.60 -23.05 -20.11
N LYS A 528 12.50 -22.05 -20.19
CA LYS A 528 12.70 -21.07 -19.11
C LYS A 528 11.43 -20.29 -18.78
N ILE A 529 10.74 -19.76 -19.79
CA ILE A 529 9.49 -19.00 -19.59
C ILE A 529 8.43 -19.88 -18.94
N LYS A 530 8.22 -21.10 -19.43
CA LYS A 530 7.27 -22.06 -18.85
C LYS A 530 7.61 -22.40 -17.40
N SER A 531 8.88 -22.69 -17.13
CA SER A 531 9.38 -22.96 -15.77
C SER A 531 9.09 -21.80 -14.82
N HIS A 532 9.36 -20.55 -15.24
CA HIS A 532 9.04 -19.37 -14.44
C HIS A 532 7.53 -19.23 -14.19
N VAL A 533 6.68 -19.39 -15.21
CA VAL A 533 5.22 -19.31 -15.07
C VAL A 533 4.71 -20.36 -14.08
N TYR A 534 5.13 -21.62 -14.23
CA TYR A 534 4.71 -22.71 -13.35
C TYR A 534 5.26 -22.57 -11.92
N SER A 535 6.42 -21.92 -11.75
CA SER A 535 6.96 -21.62 -10.42
C SER A 535 6.10 -20.60 -9.64
N LEU A 536 5.42 -19.69 -10.37
CA LEU A 536 4.62 -18.63 -9.77
C LEU A 536 3.14 -19.02 -9.57
N GLU A 537 2.57 -19.81 -10.47
CA GLU A 537 1.13 -20.11 -10.49
C GLU A 537 0.79 -21.59 -10.27
N GLY A 538 1.80 -22.47 -10.24
CA GLY A 538 1.62 -23.91 -10.17
C GLY A 538 1.40 -24.55 -11.56
N GLN A 539 1.43 -25.88 -11.59
CA GLN A 539 1.34 -26.67 -12.83
C GLN A 539 -0.07 -26.67 -13.45
N ASP A 540 -1.12 -26.49 -12.64
CA ASP A 540 -2.52 -26.47 -13.09
C ASP A 540 -2.96 -25.11 -13.67
N PHE A 541 -2.01 -24.19 -13.86
CA PHE A 541 -2.30 -22.82 -14.26
C PHE A 541 -2.79 -22.72 -15.71
N GLN A 542 -4.00 -22.20 -15.89
CA GLN A 542 -4.56 -21.86 -17.19
C GLN A 542 -4.25 -20.41 -17.55
N TYR A 543 -3.46 -20.23 -18.60
CA TYR A 543 -3.03 -18.91 -19.05
C TYR A 543 -4.06 -18.24 -19.97
N THR A 544 -4.50 -17.03 -19.61
CA THR A 544 -5.32 -16.17 -20.47
C THR A 544 -4.43 -15.25 -21.29
N GLN A 545 -4.56 -15.31 -22.62
CA GLN A 545 -3.75 -14.51 -23.54
C GLN A 545 -4.09 -13.02 -23.44
N MET A 546 -3.08 -12.19 -23.23
CA MET A 546 -3.22 -10.73 -23.24
C MET A 546 -3.61 -10.23 -24.64
N PHE A 547 -3.03 -10.79 -25.70
CA PHE A 547 -3.38 -10.42 -27.08
C PHE A 547 -4.48 -11.31 -27.69
N GLY A 548 -5.12 -12.15 -26.87
CA GLY A 548 -6.25 -13.00 -27.27
C GLY A 548 -7.57 -12.24 -27.46
N SER A 549 -8.57 -12.94 -27.98
CA SER A 549 -9.90 -12.38 -28.25
C SER A 549 -10.65 -11.92 -26.98
N GLU A 550 -10.54 -12.67 -25.89
CA GLU A 550 -11.18 -12.35 -24.60
C GLU A 550 -10.69 -11.01 -24.04
N THR A 551 -9.38 -10.84 -23.89
CA THR A 551 -8.77 -9.60 -23.42
C THR A 551 -9.06 -8.45 -24.39
N ARG A 552 -9.03 -8.69 -25.71
CA ARG A 552 -9.39 -7.67 -26.70
C ARG A 552 -10.83 -7.18 -26.54
N ASN A 553 -11.78 -8.06 -26.21
CA ASN A 553 -13.17 -7.66 -25.90
C ASN A 553 -13.26 -6.79 -24.64
N LEU A 554 -12.47 -7.10 -23.59
CA LEU A 554 -12.39 -6.26 -22.40
C LEU A 554 -11.78 -4.88 -22.69
N VAL A 555 -10.75 -4.81 -23.54
CA VAL A 555 -10.16 -3.53 -23.98
C VAL A 555 -11.16 -2.72 -24.79
N LEU A 556 -11.94 -3.35 -25.67
CA LEU A 556 -13.02 -2.67 -26.41
C LEU A 556 -14.10 -2.12 -25.46
N ARG A 557 -14.49 -2.90 -24.44
CA ARG A 557 -15.41 -2.43 -23.39
C ARG A 557 -14.82 -1.23 -22.63
N LEU A 558 -13.54 -1.26 -22.28
CA LEU A 558 -12.89 -0.13 -21.63
C LEU A 558 -12.84 1.10 -22.56
N ALA A 559 -12.54 0.92 -23.85
CA ALA A 559 -12.54 2.00 -24.83
C ALA A 559 -13.92 2.69 -24.93
N GLN A 560 -15.01 1.92 -24.88
CA GLN A 560 -16.38 2.47 -24.81
C GLN A 560 -16.57 3.34 -23.55
N LEU A 561 -16.15 2.85 -22.38
CA LEU A 561 -16.23 3.59 -21.12
C LEU A 561 -15.40 4.87 -21.13
N ILE A 562 -14.23 4.87 -21.79
CA ILE A 562 -13.39 6.07 -21.96
C ILE A 562 -14.13 7.11 -22.80
N ILE A 563 -14.71 6.72 -23.94
CA ILE A 563 -15.46 7.64 -24.82
C ILE A 563 -16.65 8.25 -24.07
N GLN A 564 -17.39 7.43 -23.32
CA GLN A 564 -18.50 7.87 -22.48
C GLN A 564 -18.05 8.83 -21.37
N ALA A 565 -16.94 8.53 -20.68
CA ALA A 565 -16.40 9.39 -19.63
C ALA A 565 -15.96 10.75 -20.19
N LYS A 566 -15.35 10.80 -21.38
CA LYS A 566 -15.00 12.06 -22.07
C LYS A 566 -16.24 12.90 -22.36
N GLN A 567 -17.31 12.31 -22.91
CA GLN A 567 -18.57 13.03 -23.17
C GLN A 567 -19.20 13.55 -21.88
N THR A 568 -19.19 12.74 -20.82
CA THR A 568 -19.72 13.13 -19.50
C THR A 568 -18.92 14.29 -18.90
N ALA A 569 -17.58 14.21 -18.93
CA ALA A 569 -16.69 15.27 -18.46
C ALA A 569 -16.89 16.59 -19.23
N LYS A 570 -17.06 16.52 -20.56
CA LYS A 570 -17.39 17.68 -21.40
C LYS A 570 -18.74 18.30 -21.02
N SER A 571 -19.78 17.47 -20.87
CA SER A 571 -21.11 17.98 -20.45
C SER A 571 -21.11 18.62 -19.06
N LEU A 572 -20.28 18.13 -18.13
CA LEU A 572 -20.11 18.72 -16.80
C LEU A 572 -19.37 20.06 -16.86
N SER A 573 -18.40 20.18 -17.76
CA SER A 573 -17.72 21.45 -18.06
C SER A 573 -18.69 22.48 -18.67
N ASP A 574 -19.57 22.03 -19.58
CA ASP A 574 -20.51 22.90 -20.31
C ASP A 574 -21.71 23.34 -19.45
N GLN A 575 -22.14 22.53 -18.48
CA GLN A 575 -23.23 22.86 -17.55
C GLN A 575 -22.86 23.94 -16.50
N TYR A 576 -21.58 24.21 -16.33
CA TYR A 576 -21.07 25.32 -15.52
C TYR A 576 -20.30 26.30 -16.40
N PRO A 577 -20.96 27.05 -17.31
CA PRO A 577 -20.27 28.10 -18.02
C PRO A 577 -19.95 29.24 -17.04
N ASP A 578 -18.70 29.68 -17.01
CA ASP A 578 -18.23 30.95 -16.44
C ASP A 578 -19.05 31.53 -15.28
N MET A 579 -18.89 30.96 -14.08
CA MET A 579 -18.91 31.78 -12.87
C MET A 579 -17.47 31.93 -12.44
N GLY A 580 -16.80 32.93 -13.00
CA GLY A 580 -15.49 33.38 -12.54
C GLY A 580 -15.56 33.80 -11.08
N SER A 581 -15.47 32.83 -10.17
CA SER A 581 -14.79 33.07 -8.91
C SER A 581 -13.30 33.14 -9.26
N GLN A 582 -12.88 34.28 -9.82
CA GLN A 582 -11.56 34.78 -9.51
C GLN A 582 -11.50 34.84 -7.99
N SER A 583 -10.99 33.76 -7.42
CA SER A 583 -10.59 33.68 -6.03
C SER A 583 -9.73 34.90 -5.78
N LEU A 584 -10.18 35.78 -4.88
CA LEU A 584 -9.48 37.02 -4.49
C LEU A 584 -8.02 36.78 -4.02
N PHE A 585 -7.60 35.53 -3.91
CA PHE A 585 -6.26 35.10 -3.57
C PHE A 585 -5.28 35.00 -4.76
N SER A 586 -5.73 35.12 -6.03
CA SER A 586 -4.81 35.14 -7.18
C SER A 586 -4.06 36.46 -7.37
N TRP A 587 -4.31 37.48 -6.53
CA TRP A 587 -3.57 38.75 -6.54
C TRP A 587 -2.13 38.56 -6.01
N PHE A 588 -1.89 37.69 -5.04
CA PHE A 588 -0.55 37.48 -4.50
C PHE A 588 0.24 36.52 -5.38
N GLY A 589 0.78 37.06 -6.48
CA GLY A 589 1.53 36.34 -7.50
C GLY A 589 2.74 35.57 -6.95
N LEU A 590 2.57 34.26 -6.82
CA LEU A 590 3.63 33.31 -6.50
C LEU A 590 3.47 32.05 -7.37
N ASN A 591 3.68 32.22 -8.68
CA ASN A 591 3.96 31.09 -9.58
C ASN A 591 5.44 31.17 -9.95
N SER A 592 6.24 30.24 -9.44
CA SER A 592 7.58 29.95 -9.98
C SER A 592 7.48 28.80 -10.98
N PRO A 593 8.13 28.87 -12.15
CA PRO A 593 8.23 27.73 -13.02
C PRO A 593 9.45 26.90 -12.59
N ASP A 594 9.28 25.61 -12.29
CA ASP A 594 10.40 24.68 -12.41
C ASP A 594 9.93 23.27 -12.81
N HIS A 595 10.41 22.86 -13.98
CA HIS A 595 10.45 21.48 -14.44
C HIS A 595 11.50 20.74 -13.62
N ASN A 596 11.08 19.84 -12.71
CA ASN A 596 11.80 18.59 -12.47
C ASN A 596 10.96 17.57 -11.70
N ASN A 597 11.11 16.31 -12.12
CA ASN A 597 10.22 15.20 -11.85
C ASN A 597 10.53 14.54 -10.49
N THR A 598 10.33 15.30 -9.40
CA THR A 598 10.47 14.81 -8.02
C THR A 598 9.08 14.55 -7.44
N TYR A 599 8.94 13.43 -6.73
CA TYR A 599 7.68 12.91 -6.23
C TYR A 599 7.14 13.79 -5.08
N THR A 600 6.23 14.71 -5.38
CA THR A 600 5.38 15.38 -4.39
C THR A 600 3.98 14.77 -4.46
N GLY A 601 3.59 14.08 -3.39
CA GLY A 601 2.29 13.41 -3.27
C GLY A 601 1.08 14.35 -3.09
N ASN A 602 1.31 15.67 -3.00
CA ASN A 602 0.29 16.63 -2.54
C ASN A 602 -0.16 17.68 -3.57
N ASP A 603 0.40 17.74 -4.78
CA ASP A 603 0.11 18.84 -5.72
C ASP A 603 -1.13 18.62 -6.60
N LEU A 604 -2.05 17.73 -6.22
CA LEU A 604 -3.24 17.39 -7.03
C LEU A 604 -4.58 17.67 -6.37
N ASP A 605 -4.61 18.19 -5.14
CA ASP A 605 -5.87 18.53 -4.45
C ASP A 605 -6.31 20.00 -4.68
N GLU A 606 -5.57 20.79 -5.47
CA GLU A 606 -5.89 22.19 -5.72
C GLU A 606 -6.01 22.49 -7.23
N ALA A 607 -7.25 22.42 -7.75
CA ALA A 607 -7.82 23.17 -8.89
C ALA A 607 -8.90 22.35 -9.63
N GLY A 608 -10.18 22.58 -9.29
CA GLY A 608 -11.32 21.85 -9.83
C GLY A 608 -11.50 21.94 -11.35
N TYR A 609 -11.14 23.06 -11.99
CA TYR A 609 -11.32 23.25 -13.45
C TYR A 609 -10.16 22.71 -14.29
N ASP A 610 -8.91 22.95 -13.87
CA ASP A 610 -7.74 22.38 -14.54
C ASP A 610 -7.74 20.85 -14.50
N SER A 611 -8.37 20.26 -13.48
CA SER A 611 -8.51 18.82 -13.34
C SER A 611 -9.38 18.18 -14.45
N ILE A 612 -10.44 18.84 -14.90
CA ILE A 612 -11.37 18.29 -15.91
C ILE A 612 -10.73 18.32 -17.30
N ARG A 613 -10.07 19.41 -17.67
CA ARG A 613 -9.33 19.49 -18.96
C ARG A 613 -8.20 18.45 -19.02
N LYS A 614 -7.43 18.31 -17.93
CA LYS A 614 -6.40 17.26 -17.81
C LYS A 614 -7.01 15.86 -17.88
N THR A 615 -8.23 15.67 -17.39
CA THR A 615 -8.96 14.39 -17.50
C THR A 615 -9.27 14.04 -18.96
N ASP A 616 -9.79 14.99 -19.75
CA ASP A 616 -10.06 14.77 -21.18
C ASP A 616 -8.78 14.40 -21.94
N GLU A 617 -7.69 15.13 -21.70
CA GLU A 617 -6.37 14.85 -22.31
C GLU A 617 -5.80 13.48 -21.90
N HIS A 618 -5.94 13.09 -20.63
CA HIS A 618 -5.48 11.80 -20.14
C HIS A 618 -6.28 10.65 -20.76
N LEU A 619 -7.61 10.79 -20.83
CA LEU A 619 -8.50 9.81 -21.42
C LEU A 619 -8.26 9.67 -22.93
N GLU A 620 -8.05 10.78 -23.63
CA GLU A 620 -7.72 10.77 -25.07
C GLU A 620 -6.42 10.03 -25.37
N LYS A 621 -5.33 10.40 -24.69
CA LYS A 621 -4.03 9.73 -24.88
C LYS A 621 -4.09 8.26 -24.44
N ALA A 622 -4.84 7.93 -23.39
CA ALA A 622 -5.03 6.55 -22.98
C ALA A 622 -5.71 5.72 -24.08
N LEU A 623 -6.74 6.28 -24.73
CA LEU A 623 -7.44 5.62 -25.84
C LEU A 623 -6.51 5.41 -27.04
N GLU A 624 -5.74 6.43 -27.43
CA GLU A 624 -4.76 6.32 -28.52
C GLU A 624 -3.74 5.21 -28.26
N TYR A 625 -3.18 5.16 -27.05
CA TYR A 625 -2.23 4.13 -26.65
C TYR A 625 -2.84 2.72 -26.63
N LEU A 626 -4.06 2.55 -26.14
CA LEU A 626 -4.74 1.25 -26.17
C LEU A 626 -5.01 0.80 -27.62
N CYS A 627 -5.44 1.72 -28.49
CA CYS A 627 -5.62 1.45 -29.92
C CYS A 627 -4.31 1.01 -30.59
N GLN A 628 -3.18 1.66 -30.25
CA GLN A 628 -1.85 1.31 -30.75
C GLN A 628 -1.41 -0.09 -30.29
N VAL A 629 -1.52 -0.39 -28.99
CA VAL A 629 -1.07 -1.67 -28.40
C VAL A 629 -1.88 -2.85 -28.93
N PHE A 630 -3.21 -2.71 -29.02
CA PHE A 630 -4.11 -3.80 -29.41
C PHE A 630 -4.52 -3.80 -30.89
N ARG A 631 -3.96 -2.88 -31.69
CA ARG A 631 -4.25 -2.73 -33.12
C ARG A 631 -5.76 -2.73 -33.40
N LEU A 632 -6.48 -1.84 -32.71
CA LEU A 632 -7.93 -1.70 -32.85
C LEU A 632 -8.27 -0.94 -34.15
N ASN A 633 -9.25 -1.43 -34.90
CA ASN A 633 -9.64 -0.79 -36.16
C ASN A 633 -10.47 0.48 -35.89
N SER A 634 -10.15 1.58 -36.59
CA SER A 634 -10.92 2.84 -36.53
C SER A 634 -12.43 2.62 -36.81
N ALA A 635 -12.77 1.70 -37.70
CA ALA A 635 -14.15 1.32 -38.01
C ALA A 635 -14.89 0.62 -36.84
N GLN A 636 -14.18 -0.16 -36.02
CA GLN A 636 -14.76 -0.78 -34.81
C GLN A 636 -15.04 0.27 -33.74
N LEU A 637 -14.17 1.27 -33.63
CA LEU A 637 -14.34 2.37 -32.69
C LEU A 637 -15.47 3.32 -33.12
N SER A 638 -15.55 3.66 -34.41
CA SER A 638 -16.59 4.55 -34.94
C SER A 638 -17.99 3.95 -34.86
N HIS A 639 -18.15 2.66 -35.11
CA HIS A 639 -19.44 1.97 -34.95
C HIS A 639 -19.93 1.96 -33.49
N LEU A 640 -19.00 1.96 -32.53
CA LEU A 640 -19.31 2.11 -31.11
C LEU A 640 -19.70 3.55 -30.78
N THR A 641 -18.95 4.55 -31.26
CA THR A 641 -19.29 5.96 -31.07
C THR A 641 -20.66 6.32 -31.65
N VAL A 642 -21.03 5.76 -32.81
CA VAL A 642 -22.33 6.00 -33.47
C VAL A 642 -23.48 5.31 -32.73
N ASN A 643 -23.29 4.07 -32.27
CA ASN A 643 -24.32 3.35 -31.49
C ASN A 643 -24.62 4.04 -30.15
N PHE A 644 -23.65 4.73 -29.54
CA PHE A 644 -23.85 5.48 -28.30
C PHE A 644 -24.30 6.93 -28.53
N GLY A 645 -23.83 7.58 -29.60
CA GLY A 645 -24.30 8.91 -30.01
C GLY A 645 -25.79 8.95 -30.33
N ASN A 646 -26.35 7.83 -30.80
CA ASN A 646 -27.78 7.69 -31.10
C ASN A 646 -28.63 7.19 -29.91
N ALA A 647 -28.02 6.86 -28.76
CA ALA A 647 -28.73 6.35 -27.58
C ALA A 647 -28.97 7.41 -26.49
N GLN A 648 -28.48 8.63 -26.67
CA GLN A 648 -28.82 9.79 -25.85
C GLN A 648 -29.92 10.62 -26.53
N ASP A 649 -31.14 10.10 -26.53
CA ASP A 649 -32.28 10.99 -26.47
C ASP A 649 -32.33 11.61 -25.07
N GLU A 650 -32.47 12.93 -25.01
CA GLU A 650 -32.75 13.73 -23.80
C GLU A 650 -33.90 13.15 -22.95
N SER A 651 -34.73 12.25 -23.50
CA SER A 651 -35.79 11.52 -22.80
C SER A 651 -35.31 10.47 -21.78
N LEU A 652 -34.08 9.96 -21.90
CA LEU A 652 -33.56 8.86 -21.07
C LEU A 652 -32.78 9.30 -19.82
N ARG A 653 -32.32 10.57 -19.75
CA ARG A 653 -31.67 11.13 -18.55
C ARG A 653 -32.61 11.26 -17.36
N ASN A 654 -33.92 11.33 -17.61
CA ASN A 654 -34.97 11.38 -16.59
C ASN A 654 -35.45 9.99 -16.14
N GLN A 655 -34.86 8.90 -16.66
CA GLN A 655 -35.22 7.55 -16.24
C GLN A 655 -34.44 7.15 -15.00
N LEU A 656 -35.14 6.48 -14.07
CA LEU A 656 -34.53 5.94 -12.86
C LEU A 656 -33.44 4.91 -13.22
N PRO A 657 -32.37 4.80 -12.39
CA PRO A 657 -31.39 3.73 -12.52
C PRO A 657 -32.05 2.35 -12.50
N ASP A 658 -31.47 1.35 -13.16
CA ASP A 658 -32.03 0.00 -13.17
C ASP A 658 -32.12 -0.62 -11.75
N PHE A 659 -33.31 -1.10 -11.37
CA PHE A 659 -33.59 -1.54 -10.01
C PHE A 659 -34.54 -2.75 -9.96
N ILE A 660 -34.40 -3.54 -8.90
CA ILE A 660 -35.33 -4.61 -8.53
C ILE A 660 -36.11 -4.14 -7.30
N GLN A 661 -37.40 -4.45 -7.24
CA GLN A 661 -38.28 -4.15 -6.10
C GLN A 661 -38.65 -5.47 -5.40
N ASN A 662 -38.34 -5.61 -4.10
CA ASN A 662 -38.99 -6.62 -3.25
C ASN A 662 -39.63 -5.89 -2.04
N GLU A 663 -40.16 -6.69 -1.13
CA GLU A 663 -40.97 -6.29 0.03
C GLU A 663 -40.31 -5.24 0.95
N ASN A 664 -38.99 -5.09 0.94
CA ASN A 664 -38.25 -4.18 1.83
C ASN A 664 -37.71 -2.92 1.15
N GLY A 665 -37.99 -2.67 -0.14
CA GLY A 665 -37.55 -1.46 -0.85
C GLY A 665 -36.97 -1.71 -2.24
N VAL A 666 -36.29 -0.69 -2.76
CA VAL A 666 -35.70 -0.69 -4.11
C VAL A 666 -34.21 -1.01 -4.04
N TYR A 667 -33.74 -2.06 -4.71
CA TYR A 667 -32.31 -2.41 -4.81
C TYR A 667 -31.79 -2.15 -6.22
N LEU A 668 -30.63 -1.52 -6.31
CA LEU A 668 -29.93 -1.34 -7.58
C LEU A 668 -29.37 -2.68 -8.09
N THR A 669 -29.69 -3.02 -9.34
CA THR A 669 -29.06 -4.14 -10.06
C THR A 669 -27.56 -3.85 -10.27
N PRO A 670 -26.73 -4.86 -10.60
CA PRO A 670 -25.34 -4.61 -10.98
C PRO A 670 -25.20 -3.56 -12.11
N LEU A 671 -26.16 -3.56 -13.05
CA LEU A 671 -26.24 -2.58 -14.13
C LEU A 671 -26.66 -1.20 -13.60
N GLY A 672 -27.63 -1.12 -12.71
CA GLY A 672 -28.04 0.11 -12.04
C GLY A 672 -26.92 0.73 -11.20
N ARG A 673 -26.12 -0.09 -10.50
CA ARG A 673 -24.91 0.37 -9.79
C ARG A 673 -23.90 0.98 -10.75
N GLN A 674 -23.66 0.33 -11.89
CA GLN A 674 -22.78 0.85 -12.94
C GLN A 674 -23.30 2.16 -13.51
N GLN A 675 -24.61 2.30 -13.71
CA GLN A 675 -25.24 3.55 -14.17
C GLN A 675 -25.05 4.69 -13.16
N VAL A 676 -25.19 4.42 -11.86
CA VAL A 676 -24.99 5.43 -10.81
C VAL A 676 -23.51 5.82 -10.68
N ILE A 677 -22.60 4.84 -10.65
CA ILE A 677 -21.15 5.06 -10.54
C ILE A 677 -20.62 5.90 -11.71
N ASN A 678 -21.07 5.61 -12.93
CA ASN A 678 -20.64 6.33 -14.13
C ASN A 678 -21.44 7.63 -14.36
N GLY A 679 -22.27 8.05 -13.40
CA GLY A 679 -23.08 9.27 -13.48
C GLY A 679 -24.16 9.27 -14.57
N LEU A 680 -24.49 8.10 -15.14
CA LEU A 680 -25.48 7.97 -16.23
C LEU A 680 -26.91 8.24 -15.78
N ARG A 681 -27.28 7.81 -14.56
CA ARG A 681 -28.62 7.97 -13.97
C ARG A 681 -28.51 8.17 -12.46
N LYS A 682 -29.41 8.93 -11.86
CA LYS A 682 -29.41 9.21 -10.40
C LYS A 682 -30.83 9.11 -9.84
N PHE A 683 -30.96 8.66 -8.59
CA PHE A 683 -32.18 8.86 -7.82
C PHE A 683 -32.23 10.29 -7.28
N ASP A 684 -33.42 10.88 -7.19
CA ASP A 684 -33.65 12.12 -6.45
C ASP A 684 -33.71 11.79 -4.95
N ILE A 685 -32.54 11.60 -4.33
CA ILE A 685 -32.42 11.19 -2.93
C ILE A 685 -32.65 12.41 -2.04
N GLN A 686 -33.83 12.51 -1.44
CA GLN A 686 -34.08 13.44 -0.35
C GLN A 686 -33.58 12.85 0.97
N TYR A 687 -32.98 13.68 1.82
CA TYR A 687 -32.48 13.24 3.11
C TYR A 687 -33.63 12.81 4.02
N GLN A 688 -33.59 11.56 4.50
CA GLN A 688 -34.65 10.91 5.28
C GLN A 688 -34.36 10.87 6.80
N GLY A 689 -33.17 11.32 7.23
CA GLY A 689 -32.83 11.40 8.66
C GLY A 689 -33.36 12.68 9.31
N ASP A 690 -32.84 13.00 10.49
CA ASP A 690 -33.13 14.26 11.18
C ASP A 690 -32.65 15.50 10.38
N PRO A 691 -33.55 16.40 9.90
CA PRO A 691 -33.18 17.66 9.27
C PRO A 691 -32.03 18.44 9.93
N GLU A 692 -31.87 18.38 11.25
CA GLU A 692 -30.78 19.05 11.96
C GLU A 692 -29.40 18.39 11.75
N LEU A 693 -29.37 17.08 11.47
CA LEU A 693 -28.16 16.28 11.24
C LEU A 693 -27.75 16.20 9.76
N GLN A 694 -28.34 17.02 8.89
CA GLN A 694 -27.91 17.10 7.50
C GLN A 694 -26.45 17.57 7.38
N PRO A 695 -25.68 17.09 6.38
CA PRO A 695 -24.35 17.64 6.10
C PRO A 695 -24.40 19.16 5.96
N ILE A 696 -23.42 19.86 6.53
CA ILE A 696 -23.34 21.33 6.46
C ILE A 696 -23.16 21.75 5.00
N ARG A 697 -24.05 22.59 4.49
CA ARG A 697 -24.07 23.01 3.08
C ARG A 697 -23.21 24.25 2.86
N SER A 698 -22.78 24.48 1.62
CA SER A 698 -21.93 25.62 1.24
C SER A 698 -22.55 27.00 1.51
N TYR A 699 -23.88 27.10 1.59
CA TYR A 699 -24.60 28.34 1.89
C TYR A 699 -24.92 28.52 3.39
N GLU A 700 -24.37 27.68 4.27
CA GLU A 700 -24.52 27.78 5.72
C GLU A 700 -23.19 28.16 6.38
N ASN A 701 -23.26 28.91 7.48
CA ASN A 701 -22.09 29.14 8.32
C ASN A 701 -21.84 27.95 9.26
N ALA A 702 -20.75 27.21 9.04
CA ALA A 702 -20.48 25.96 9.76
C ALA A 702 -20.36 26.11 11.29
N ALA A 703 -19.76 27.21 11.77
CA ALA A 703 -19.64 27.47 13.20
C ALA A 703 -21.02 27.75 13.83
N LEU A 704 -21.84 28.54 13.14
CA LEU A 704 -23.18 28.90 13.57
C LEU A 704 -24.13 27.68 13.54
N VAL A 705 -24.03 26.79 12.55
CA VAL A 705 -24.78 25.53 12.53
C VAL A 705 -24.48 24.69 13.76
N ARG A 706 -23.19 24.52 14.12
CA ARG A 706 -22.79 23.71 15.29
C ARG A 706 -23.28 24.32 16.60
N LEU A 707 -23.17 25.64 16.76
CA LEU A 707 -23.63 26.34 17.97
C LEU A 707 -25.16 26.30 18.10
N LEU A 708 -25.88 26.62 17.02
CA LEU A 708 -27.34 26.62 17.02
C LEU A 708 -27.92 25.21 17.21
N TYR A 709 -27.22 24.18 16.72
CA TYR A 709 -27.58 22.79 16.98
C TYR A 709 -27.45 22.43 18.47
N GLN A 710 -26.34 22.82 19.13
CA GLN A 710 -26.19 22.62 20.57
C GLN A 710 -27.29 23.36 21.35
N LEU A 711 -27.60 24.59 20.96
CA LEU A 711 -28.68 25.37 21.59
C LEU A 711 -30.05 24.72 21.36
N SER A 712 -30.32 24.22 20.15
CA SER A 712 -31.52 23.46 19.80
C SER A 712 -31.68 22.24 20.70
N CYS A 713 -30.62 21.44 20.87
CA CYS A 713 -30.61 20.26 21.74
C CYS A 713 -30.94 20.63 23.20
N VAL A 714 -30.27 21.64 23.76
CA VAL A 714 -30.52 22.08 25.14
C VAL A 714 -31.96 22.55 25.34
N LEU A 715 -32.53 23.28 24.38
CA LEU A 715 -33.92 23.74 24.45
C LEU A 715 -34.91 22.57 24.35
N ASN A 716 -34.68 21.63 23.43
CA ASN A 716 -35.55 20.48 23.24
C ASN A 716 -35.49 19.51 24.43
N GLU A 717 -34.32 19.32 25.06
CA GLU A 717 -34.19 18.51 26.28
C GLU A 717 -34.90 19.16 27.48
N ARG A 718 -34.75 20.48 27.64
CA ARG A 718 -35.31 21.19 28.80
C ARG A 718 -36.83 21.37 28.73
N PHE A 719 -37.37 21.57 27.53
CA PHE A 719 -38.78 21.94 27.32
C PHE A 719 -39.58 20.88 26.56
N GLY A 720 -39.00 19.73 26.19
CA GLY A 720 -39.65 18.67 25.41
C GLY A 720 -41.01 18.23 25.96
N ASN A 721 -41.07 17.84 27.25
CA ASN A 721 -42.33 17.44 27.90
C ASN A 721 -43.40 18.56 27.88
N THR A 722 -42.95 19.82 27.96
CA THR A 722 -43.85 20.98 27.87
C THR A 722 -44.35 21.16 26.45
N PHE A 723 -43.50 20.99 25.43
CA PHE A 723 -43.88 21.02 24.03
C PHE A 723 -44.90 19.94 23.69
N ASP A 724 -44.72 18.71 24.18
CA ASP A 724 -45.69 17.63 24.04
C ASP A 724 -47.03 18.00 24.67
N SER A 725 -47.02 18.51 25.90
CA SER A 725 -48.24 18.92 26.61
C SER A 725 -48.97 20.08 25.93
N LEU A 726 -48.24 21.02 25.31
CA LEU A 726 -48.81 22.16 24.60
C LEU A 726 -49.37 21.75 23.25
N CYS A 727 -48.66 20.92 22.48
CA CYS A 727 -49.12 20.38 21.20
C CYS A 727 -50.32 19.44 21.35
N ALA A 728 -50.46 18.75 22.49
CA ALA A 728 -51.61 17.90 22.78
C ALA A 728 -52.91 18.69 23.08
N ARG A 729 -52.84 20.01 23.34
CA ARG A 729 -54.03 20.83 23.59
C ARG A 729 -54.85 20.99 22.32
N GLN A 730 -56.18 20.86 22.44
CA GLN A 730 -57.10 21.03 21.31
C GLN A 730 -57.48 22.49 21.02
N ASP A 731 -57.11 23.41 21.93
CA ASP A 731 -57.33 24.86 21.83
C ASP A 731 -56.46 25.50 20.73
N PHE A 732 -56.76 26.76 20.37
CA PHE A 732 -55.95 27.56 19.44
C PHE A 732 -54.44 27.52 19.78
N LEU A 733 -54.09 27.62 21.06
CA LEU A 733 -52.68 27.59 21.49
C LEU A 733 -51.99 26.26 21.15
N GLY A 734 -52.68 25.13 21.29
CA GLY A 734 -52.09 23.83 20.95
C GLY A 734 -51.94 23.60 19.46
N ARG A 735 -52.85 24.15 18.65
CA ARG A 735 -52.73 24.18 17.19
C ARG A 735 -51.59 25.10 16.74
N PHE A 736 -51.45 26.25 17.39
CA PHE A 736 -50.36 27.19 17.17
C PHE A 736 -49.00 26.54 17.47
N CYS A 737 -48.85 25.90 18.62
CA CYS A 737 -47.64 25.16 18.97
C CYS A 737 -47.37 24.00 18.01
N SER A 738 -48.39 23.22 17.66
CA SER A 738 -48.27 22.09 16.72
C SER A 738 -47.81 22.52 15.33
N TYR A 739 -48.27 23.66 14.80
CA TYR A 739 -47.86 24.16 13.49
C TYR A 739 -46.37 24.49 13.40
N HIS A 740 -45.77 24.97 14.50
CA HIS A 740 -44.38 25.40 14.54
C HIS A 740 -43.40 24.34 15.05
N LEU A 741 -43.85 23.44 15.93
CA LEU A 741 -43.00 22.43 16.56
C LEU A 741 -43.02 21.10 15.80
N ILE A 742 -44.11 20.79 15.08
CA ILE A 742 -44.21 19.53 14.33
C ILE A 742 -43.77 19.77 12.89
N SER A 743 -42.66 19.14 12.51
CA SER A 743 -42.18 19.15 11.12
C SER A 743 -43.15 18.38 10.22
N LYS A 744 -43.65 19.00 9.16
CA LYS A 744 -44.50 18.30 8.17
C LYS A 744 -43.68 17.21 7.48
N PRO A 745 -44.21 15.98 7.31
CA PRO A 745 -43.51 14.95 6.56
C PRO A 745 -43.37 15.40 5.11
N THR A 746 -42.13 15.44 4.62
CA THR A 746 -41.84 15.64 3.20
C THR A 746 -42.37 14.42 2.43
N THR A 747 -43.13 14.67 1.36
CA THR A 747 -43.64 13.64 0.46
C THR A 747 -42.51 12.69 0.06
N GLN A 748 -42.63 11.41 0.42
CA GLN A 748 -41.65 10.38 0.05
C GLN A 748 -41.53 10.32 -1.48
N ARG A 749 -40.38 10.72 -2.02
CA ARG A 749 -39.94 10.30 -3.36
C ARG A 749 -39.15 9.01 -3.22
N MET A 750 -39.37 8.06 -4.15
CA MET A 750 -38.77 6.72 -4.16
C MET A 750 -37.27 6.76 -3.88
N SER A 751 -36.84 6.11 -2.81
CA SER A 751 -35.43 6.01 -2.38
C SER A 751 -35.06 4.53 -2.19
N PRO A 752 -33.84 4.11 -2.56
CA PRO A 752 -33.41 2.71 -2.53
C PRO A 752 -32.97 2.17 -1.15
N MET A 753 -33.48 2.74 -0.05
CA MET A 753 -33.08 2.33 1.30
C MET A 753 -34.21 1.55 1.99
N PRO A 754 -33.91 0.50 2.79
CA PRO A 754 -34.91 -0.26 3.51
C PRO A 754 -35.70 0.62 4.47
N SER A 755 -37.02 0.61 4.33
CA SER A 755 -38.00 1.23 5.22
C SER A 755 -38.11 0.49 6.56
N ASN A 756 -36.98 0.19 7.20
CA ASN A 756 -36.91 -0.42 8.54
C ASN A 756 -36.63 0.59 9.65
N THR A 757 -36.49 1.87 9.33
CA THR A 757 -36.65 2.91 10.34
C THR A 757 -38.14 3.08 10.58
N THR A 758 -38.61 2.53 11.70
CA THR A 758 -39.83 2.99 12.38
C THR A 758 -39.88 4.50 12.27
N TYR A 759 -40.87 5.01 11.54
CA TYR A 759 -41.24 6.41 11.59
C TYR A 759 -41.61 6.69 13.06
N ASP A 760 -40.66 7.22 13.83
CA ASP A 760 -41.00 7.78 15.13
C ASP A 760 -42.02 8.89 14.86
N PRO A 761 -43.19 8.87 15.52
CA PRO A 761 -44.19 9.91 15.35
C PRO A 761 -43.50 11.25 15.62
N THR A 762 -43.62 12.16 14.66
CA THR A 762 -42.93 13.46 14.62
C THR A 762 -43.04 14.20 15.97
N VAL A 763 -42.01 14.08 16.81
CA VAL A 763 -41.94 14.71 18.13
C VAL A 763 -41.87 16.24 17.95
N PRO A 764 -42.67 17.02 18.70
CA PRO A 764 -42.61 18.48 18.64
C PRO A 764 -41.24 18.99 19.11
N ARG A 765 -40.56 19.72 18.24
CA ARG A 765 -39.20 20.21 18.47
C ARG A 765 -38.94 21.54 17.79
N ILE A 766 -38.02 22.31 18.35
CA ILE A 766 -37.53 23.56 17.77
C ILE A 766 -36.27 23.25 16.97
N SER A 767 -36.16 23.82 15.77
CA SER A 767 -34.91 23.83 15.00
C SER A 767 -34.45 25.25 14.74
N LEU A 768 -33.22 25.58 15.18
CA LEU A 768 -32.63 26.90 15.00
C LEU A 768 -31.71 26.99 13.77
N ARG A 769 -31.45 25.85 13.09
CA ARG A 769 -30.46 25.75 12.00
C ARG A 769 -30.67 26.78 10.88
N PHE A 770 -31.91 27.17 10.60
CA PHE A 770 -32.21 28.14 9.54
C PHE A 770 -31.55 29.51 9.73
N PHE A 771 -31.24 29.92 10.96
CA PHE A 771 -30.51 31.16 11.24
C PHE A 771 -29.04 31.11 10.77
N ALA A 772 -28.50 29.92 10.50
CA ALA A 772 -27.15 29.76 9.96
C ALA A 772 -27.02 30.00 8.45
N ASN A 773 -28.13 30.26 7.76
CA ASN A 773 -28.14 30.48 6.32
C ASN A 773 -27.66 31.90 5.98
N TYR A 774 -26.66 32.03 5.10
CA TYR A 774 -26.12 33.34 4.71
C TYR A 774 -27.18 34.28 4.12
N ARG A 775 -28.17 33.76 3.38
CA ARG A 775 -29.26 34.60 2.84
C ARG A 775 -30.09 35.22 3.96
N VAL A 776 -30.44 34.43 4.98
CA VAL A 776 -31.21 34.89 6.15
C VAL A 776 -30.42 35.94 6.92
N LEU A 777 -29.13 35.71 7.14
CA LEU A 777 -28.23 36.67 7.80
C LEU A 777 -28.14 38.00 7.03
N VAL A 778 -28.02 37.94 5.69
CA VAL A 778 -27.99 39.15 4.84
C VAL A 778 -29.32 39.89 4.88
N TYR A 779 -30.46 39.19 4.79
CA TYR A 779 -31.77 39.83 4.90
C TYR A 779 -32.00 40.49 6.26
N LEU A 780 -31.62 39.83 7.35
CA LEU A 780 -31.68 40.40 8.69
C LEU A 780 -30.81 41.65 8.80
N LEU A 781 -29.58 41.60 8.29
CA LEU A 781 -28.66 42.74 8.30
C LEU A 781 -29.23 43.94 7.52
N LEU A 782 -29.78 43.69 6.33
CA LEU A 782 -30.41 44.74 5.51
C LEU A 782 -31.63 45.33 6.21
N LEU A 783 -32.45 44.50 6.84
CA LEU A 783 -33.63 44.92 7.58
C LEU A 783 -33.27 45.79 8.80
N TYR A 784 -32.27 45.39 9.59
CA TYR A 784 -31.76 46.22 10.69
C TYR A 784 -31.20 47.54 10.20
N PHE A 785 -30.52 47.54 9.05
CA PHE A 785 -30.01 48.77 8.44
C PHE A 785 -31.13 49.72 8.02
N VAL A 786 -32.17 49.20 7.37
CA VAL A 786 -33.35 49.97 6.94
C VAL A 786 -34.12 50.49 8.15
N CYS A 787 -34.43 49.66 9.15
CA CYS A 787 -35.14 50.10 10.35
C CYS A 787 -34.34 51.14 11.15
N GLY A 788 -33.02 50.99 11.23
CA GLY A 788 -32.14 51.97 11.87
C GLY A 788 -32.08 53.31 11.14
N LYS A 789 -32.02 53.30 9.79
CA LYS A 789 -31.90 54.52 8.98
C LYS A 789 -33.22 55.22 8.71
N VAL A 790 -34.29 54.48 8.47
CA VAL A 790 -35.60 55.02 8.06
C VAL A 790 -36.49 55.29 9.27
N MET A 791 -36.48 54.42 10.28
CA MET A 791 -37.38 54.52 11.44
C MET A 791 -36.68 54.94 12.74
N SER A 792 -35.36 55.20 12.70
CA SER A 792 -34.54 55.52 13.88
C SER A 792 -34.69 54.52 15.03
N MET A 793 -35.03 53.27 14.72
CA MET A 793 -35.20 52.22 15.73
C MET A 793 -33.86 51.57 16.02
N GLY A 794 -33.53 51.43 17.31
CA GLY A 794 -32.41 50.61 17.74
C GLY A 794 -32.63 49.12 17.41
N PRO A 795 -31.56 48.30 17.35
CA PRO A 795 -31.64 46.88 16.99
C PRO A 795 -32.59 46.09 17.90
N ILE A 796 -32.62 46.42 19.20
CA ILE A 796 -33.55 45.79 20.17
C ILE A 796 -35.00 46.09 19.81
N SER A 797 -35.34 47.35 19.53
CA SER A 797 -36.71 47.72 19.15
C SER A 797 -37.13 47.06 17.84
N CYS A 798 -36.21 46.97 16.87
CA CYS A 798 -36.41 46.23 15.63
C CYS A 798 -36.64 44.73 15.88
N THR A 799 -35.88 44.08 16.77
CA THR A 799 -36.10 42.65 17.10
C THR A 799 -37.47 42.41 17.70
N VAL A 800 -37.94 43.29 18.60
CA VAL A 800 -39.27 43.18 19.22
C VAL A 800 -40.37 43.33 18.17
N LEU A 801 -40.22 44.27 17.24
CA LEU A 801 -41.16 44.45 16.13
C LEU A 801 -41.21 43.22 15.22
N LEU A 802 -40.05 42.62 14.90
CA LEU A 802 -40.01 41.39 14.08
C LEU A 802 -40.68 40.20 14.78
N LEU A 803 -40.45 40.05 16.08
CA LEU A 803 -41.13 39.03 16.88
C LEU A 803 -42.64 39.25 16.89
N PHE A 804 -43.09 40.49 17.05
CA PHE A 804 -44.53 40.81 17.03
C PHE A 804 -45.16 40.50 15.66
N VAL A 805 -44.53 40.95 14.56
CA VAL A 805 -44.98 40.66 13.20
C VAL A 805 -45.02 39.14 12.94
N TYR A 806 -44.00 38.42 13.39
CA TYR A 806 -43.95 36.96 13.26
C TYR A 806 -45.08 36.28 14.04
N VAL A 807 -45.34 36.68 15.29
CA VAL A 807 -46.44 36.13 16.10
C VAL A 807 -47.80 36.40 15.45
N CYS A 808 -48.02 37.61 14.92
CA CYS A 808 -49.24 37.95 14.18
C CYS A 808 -49.37 37.11 12.90
N TYR A 809 -48.29 36.95 12.14
CA TYR A 809 -48.27 36.09 10.94
C TYR A 809 -48.57 34.64 11.28
N ALA A 810 -47.93 34.10 12.32
CA ALA A 810 -48.14 32.76 12.82
C ALA A 810 -49.59 32.53 13.29
N ALA A 811 -50.18 33.51 13.97
CA ALA A 811 -51.58 33.46 14.40
C ALA A 811 -52.55 33.45 13.19
N ILE A 812 -52.28 34.24 12.15
CA ILE A 812 -53.08 34.23 10.92
C ILE A 812 -52.94 32.88 10.19
N MET A 813 -51.72 32.36 10.05
CA MET A 813 -51.47 31.10 9.35
C MET A 813 -52.11 29.90 10.05
N THR A 814 -52.16 29.92 11.38
CA THR A 814 -52.80 28.87 12.18
C THR A 814 -54.33 28.89 12.09
N LEU A 815 -54.94 30.08 11.96
CA LEU A 815 -56.37 30.21 11.63
C LEU A 815 -56.69 29.80 10.18
N LEU A 816 -55.80 30.10 9.23
CA LEU A 816 -55.98 29.73 7.83
C LEU A 816 -55.85 28.22 7.59
N THR A 817 -54.97 27.54 8.31
CA THR A 817 -54.86 26.08 8.26
C THR A 817 -56.08 25.39 8.90
N GLU A 818 -56.75 26.06 9.84
CA GLU A 818 -58.03 25.65 10.41
C GLU A 818 -59.16 25.73 9.38
N TYR A 819 -59.25 26.83 8.63
CA TYR A 819 -60.28 27.03 7.59
C TYR A 819 -60.09 26.13 6.36
N ARG A 820 -58.86 25.65 6.11
CA ARG A 820 -58.53 24.76 4.99
C ARG A 820 -58.80 23.28 5.27
N ARG A 821 -59.35 22.93 6.45
CA ARG A 821 -59.94 21.62 6.74
C ARG A 821 -61.49 21.65 6.67
N PRO A 822 -62.16 21.93 5.54
CA PRO A 822 -63.58 21.64 5.43
C PRO A 822 -63.79 20.16 5.08
N HIS A 823 -64.58 19.47 5.91
CA HIS A 823 -65.26 18.19 5.66
C HIS A 823 -64.43 16.98 5.22
N GLN A 824 -63.90 16.24 6.21
CA GLN A 824 -63.80 14.78 6.14
C GLN A 824 -64.50 14.23 7.39
N ASP A 825 -65.83 14.21 7.33
CA ASP A 825 -66.63 13.12 7.92
C ASP A 825 -66.99 12.17 6.77
#